data_AF-A0A3D1JSZ1-F1
#
_entry.id   AF-A0A3D1JSZ1-F1
#
_cell.length_a   1.000
_cell.length_b   1.000
_cell.length_c   1.000
_cell.angle_alpha   90.00
_cell.angle_beta   90.00
_cell.angle_gamma   90.00
#
_symmetry.space_group_name_H-M   'P 1'
#
loop_
_entity.id
_entity.type
_entity.pdbx_description
1 polymer ?
#
loop_
_entity_poly.entity_id
_entity_poly.type
_entity_poly.pdbx_seq_one_letter_code
_entity_poly.pdbx_strand_id
1 'polypeptide(L)'
;MADEPTGALDTETSVQIMDLLKEVAEDRLVIMVTHNPELAERYSSRIVRLLDGRKIDDTNPYTAETEEVQAKIDEKAAEEKAKEGLSRKQIKRRKKAMGKTSMSFFTALSLSIRNLFSKKGRTTMVSFAGSIGIIGIALILSLSQGFSDYIANLEKQTLSNYPIAITTQTSDLTETMNSMMSMGTGMTTEDKNAEKYPDKDSAGIQHMMFGMIDSMSSGLYTNDLKTFKRYLEEHKEEVAKLCTVQYSYGVNVNVYSLVYGTDVNGDRTIQSYTKLNPTSTVAMDLDYDSLIKMYTEDAENFNPKLLEDLKKGKFDKILNDMMQMMGTMTMMSEYVQFNMWMEMLDDTELIGSQYDLIAGEWSDDPNGVYLVVDQYNRIPDVTLFSLGYMGQNDLIKYFLSNMSDDDGKPYYSGDVENLVPTDVDFETIMDINYKLVEDPSYYGTEYTEGTVYEDKSKDKDYVKSLLSDSEDVYVAGVLRLKEGVTYGSLTAGGIYYTKALVDHIYEQTEANPLVQAQKANPDKNILQGGKSFEEAKGSYTENCKKLGVSDPDTPATIYMYPLGFEEKAELSEFIKTYNKQFEENATALENLSKQKEAEAKELEKAGDLEGAAAARLAAENYHKEALAEEGKQIKYTDMVGMIIGTVTTIVDAVKYVLIAFVSISLVVSSLMIGIITCISVLERTKEIGVLRSIGASKHDISNVFNAETVCIGAGAGLFGVVITWLLNIPITLIVRHFAKIDIAARLPFAAALLLVAISIVLTLIAGIIPSRMAAKKDPVIALRSE
;
A
#
# COMPACT_ATOMS: atom_id res chain seq x y z
N MET A 1 67.01 17.32 -21.13
CA MET A 1 67.97 18.31 -21.64
C MET A 1 67.17 19.49 -22.11
N ALA A 2 67.45 20.67 -21.55
CA ALA A 2 66.84 21.94 -21.93
C ALA A 2 67.91 22.76 -22.66
N ASP A 3 67.81 22.85 -23.97
CA ASP A 3 68.74 23.62 -24.80
C ASP A 3 68.17 25.03 -24.99
N GLU A 4 68.84 26.03 -24.42
CA GLU A 4 68.42 27.44 -24.36
C GLU A 4 66.95 27.65 -23.96
N PRO A 5 66.53 27.23 -22.74
CA PRO A 5 65.11 27.19 -22.34
C PRO A 5 64.38 28.53 -22.37
N THR A 6 65.10 29.65 -22.45
CA THR A 6 64.56 31.02 -22.41
C THR A 6 64.84 31.83 -23.68
N GLY A 7 65.48 31.25 -24.72
CA GLY A 7 66.01 32.00 -25.87
C GLY A 7 64.98 32.74 -26.73
N ALA A 8 63.67 32.48 -26.53
CA ALA A 8 62.57 33.09 -27.28
C ALA A 8 61.45 33.67 -26.38
N LEU A 9 61.71 33.86 -25.08
CA LEU A 9 60.71 34.27 -24.08
C LEU A 9 60.99 35.67 -23.53
N ASP A 10 59.94 36.37 -23.12
CA ASP A 10 60.07 37.64 -22.39
C ASP A 10 60.65 37.40 -20.98
N THR A 11 61.07 38.48 -20.32
CA THR A 11 61.77 38.44 -19.04
C THR A 11 60.92 37.80 -17.92
N GLU A 12 59.61 38.06 -17.90
CA GLU A 12 58.73 37.55 -16.84
C GLU A 12 58.46 36.05 -17.04
N THR A 13 58.18 35.64 -18.27
CA THR A 13 57.97 34.23 -18.63
C THR A 13 59.25 33.40 -18.49
N SER A 14 60.41 33.98 -18.79
CA SER A 14 61.70 33.32 -18.61
C SER A 14 61.96 32.93 -17.15
N VAL A 15 61.58 33.79 -16.19
CA VAL A 15 61.71 33.49 -14.76
C VAL A 15 60.78 32.35 -14.35
N GLN A 16 59.52 32.36 -14.79
CA GLN A 16 58.55 31.31 -14.46
C GLN A 16 58.99 29.92 -14.96
N ILE A 17 59.52 29.84 -16.20
CA ILE A 17 60.05 28.59 -16.75
C ILE A 17 61.26 28.10 -15.94
N MET A 18 62.13 29.01 -15.51
CA MET A 18 63.32 28.66 -14.74
C MET A 18 62.99 28.20 -13.31
N ASP A 19 62.01 28.81 -12.64
CA ASP A 19 61.49 28.35 -11.34
C ASP A 19 60.89 26.95 -11.46
N LEU A 20 60.16 26.68 -12.53
CA LEU A 20 59.53 25.39 -12.76
C LEU A 20 60.54 24.30 -13.13
N LEU A 21 61.59 24.63 -13.90
CA LEU A 21 62.72 23.72 -14.15
C LEU A 21 63.47 23.39 -12.86
N LYS A 22 63.58 24.35 -11.93
CA LYS A 22 64.20 24.15 -10.62
C LYS A 22 63.37 23.24 -9.72
N GLU A 23 62.05 23.38 -9.71
CA GLU A 23 61.13 22.47 -9.02
C GLU A 23 61.21 21.05 -9.60
N VAL A 24 61.24 20.91 -10.93
CA VAL A 24 61.42 19.59 -11.60
C VAL A 24 62.78 18.96 -11.26
N ALA A 25 63.81 19.77 -11.03
CA ALA A 25 65.15 19.32 -10.70
C ALA A 25 65.25 18.70 -9.29
N GLU A 26 64.26 18.88 -8.41
CA GLU A 26 64.23 18.23 -7.08
C GLU A 26 64.17 16.70 -7.19
N ASP A 27 63.42 16.19 -8.17
CA ASP A 27 63.16 14.74 -8.33
C ASP A 27 63.84 14.13 -9.58
N ARG A 28 64.43 14.96 -10.46
CA ARG A 28 64.97 14.52 -11.75
C ARG A 28 66.25 15.26 -12.12
N LEU A 29 67.17 14.58 -12.79
CA LEU A 29 68.34 15.24 -13.37
C LEU A 29 67.92 16.11 -14.56
N VAL A 30 68.02 17.42 -14.39
CA VAL A 30 67.86 18.41 -15.46
C VAL A 30 69.24 18.86 -15.93
N ILE A 31 69.53 18.65 -17.22
CA ILE A 31 70.72 19.20 -17.87
C ILE A 31 70.25 20.39 -18.71
N MET A 32 70.71 21.59 -18.37
CA MET A 32 70.42 22.81 -19.10
C MET A 32 71.68 23.27 -19.84
N VAL A 33 71.52 23.66 -21.11
CA VAL A 33 72.54 24.31 -21.91
C VAL A 33 72.08 25.76 -22.10
N THR A 34 72.91 26.72 -21.72
CA THR A 34 72.59 28.15 -21.83
C THR A 34 73.85 28.96 -22.09
N HIS A 35 73.75 29.98 -22.93
CA HIS A 35 74.80 30.99 -23.09
C HIS A 35 74.66 32.15 -22.08
N ASN A 36 73.62 32.14 -21.24
CA ASN A 36 73.39 33.16 -20.21
C ASN A 36 73.97 32.72 -18.85
N PRO A 37 75.08 33.32 -18.39
CA PRO A 37 75.72 32.94 -17.14
C PRO A 37 74.88 33.24 -15.89
N GLU A 38 74.09 34.31 -15.89
CA GLU A 38 73.25 34.69 -14.73
C GLU A 38 72.17 33.63 -14.44
N LEU A 39 71.58 33.05 -15.49
CA LEU A 39 70.61 31.97 -15.35
C LEU A 39 71.27 30.69 -14.84
N ALA A 40 72.45 30.36 -15.34
CA ALA A 40 73.21 29.19 -14.88
C ALA A 40 73.54 29.30 -13.39
N GLU A 41 74.00 30.48 -12.94
CA GLU A 41 74.36 30.76 -11.55
C GLU A 41 73.17 30.76 -10.61
N ARG A 42 72.01 31.26 -11.05
CA ARG A 42 70.83 31.39 -10.19
C ARG A 42 70.05 30.07 -10.00
N TYR A 43 70.04 29.18 -10.99
CA TYR A 43 69.13 28.04 -11.03
C TYR A 43 69.81 26.66 -11.04
N SER A 44 71.12 26.57 -11.30
CA SER A 44 71.83 25.29 -11.40
C SER A 44 72.50 24.90 -10.08
N SER A 45 72.47 23.61 -9.74
CA SER A 45 73.22 23.05 -8.60
C SER A 45 74.66 22.69 -8.95
N ARG A 46 74.98 22.57 -10.24
CA ARG A 46 76.33 22.38 -10.79
C ARG A 46 76.40 23.02 -12.18
N ILE A 47 77.44 23.80 -12.38
CA ILE A 47 77.76 24.49 -13.63
C ILE A 47 79.05 23.89 -14.18
N VAL A 48 79.00 23.44 -15.43
CA VAL A 48 80.14 22.97 -16.21
C VAL A 48 80.32 23.94 -17.38
N ARG A 49 81.44 24.68 -17.41
CA ARG A 49 81.75 25.59 -18.52
C ARG A 49 82.56 24.86 -19.57
N LEU A 50 82.10 24.93 -20.81
CA LEU A 50 82.75 24.34 -21.98
C LEU A 50 83.20 25.45 -22.94
N LEU A 51 84.41 25.32 -23.47
CA LEU A 51 84.94 26.18 -24.54
C LEU A 51 85.56 25.28 -25.60
N ASP A 52 85.14 25.42 -26.85
CA ASP A 52 85.61 24.62 -28.00
C ASP A 52 85.58 23.10 -27.75
N GLY A 53 84.50 22.63 -27.12
CA GLY A 53 84.31 21.21 -26.78
C GLY A 53 85.21 20.70 -25.66
N ARG A 54 86.01 21.55 -25.02
CA ARG A 54 86.83 21.20 -23.84
C ARG A 54 86.24 21.82 -22.57
N LYS A 55 86.24 21.04 -21.48
CA LYS A 55 85.85 21.53 -20.16
C LYS A 55 86.91 22.49 -19.62
N ILE A 56 86.50 23.72 -19.31
CA ILE A 56 87.38 24.76 -18.75
C ILE A 56 87.13 24.99 -17.26
N ASP A 57 85.92 24.74 -16.77
CA ASP A 57 85.55 24.95 -15.38
C ASP A 57 84.38 24.04 -14.97
N ASP A 58 84.32 23.68 -13.69
CA ASP A 58 83.34 22.77 -13.12
C ASP A 58 83.18 23.08 -11.63
N THR A 59 82.06 23.71 -11.28
CA THR A 59 81.78 24.18 -9.91
C THR A 59 81.62 23.08 -8.87
N ASN A 60 81.39 21.82 -9.29
CA ASN A 60 81.31 20.68 -8.40
C ASN A 60 81.94 19.44 -9.06
N PRO A 61 83.28 19.41 -9.17
CA PRO A 61 84.00 18.41 -9.95
C PRO A 61 83.96 17.05 -9.23
N TYR A 62 83.65 16.00 -9.98
CA TYR A 62 83.72 14.62 -9.47
C TYR A 62 85.18 14.21 -9.28
N THR A 63 85.60 13.95 -8.04
CA THR A 63 86.93 13.42 -7.69
C THR A 63 86.83 11.94 -7.30
N ALA A 64 87.85 11.14 -7.65
CA ALA A 64 87.88 9.69 -7.39
C ALA A 64 87.82 9.32 -5.89
N GLU A 65 88.16 10.24 -4.99
CA GLU A 65 88.01 10.06 -3.52
C GLU A 65 86.53 10.00 -3.09
N THR A 66 85.62 10.55 -3.88
CA THR A 66 84.16 10.48 -3.64
C THR A 66 83.63 9.04 -3.79
N GLU A 67 84.32 8.22 -4.58
CA GLU A 67 83.94 6.83 -4.86
C GLU A 67 84.27 5.90 -3.67
N GLU A 68 85.39 6.13 -2.97
CA GLU A 68 85.76 5.36 -1.78
C GLU A 68 84.93 5.71 -0.54
N VAL A 69 84.55 6.98 -0.38
CA VAL A 69 83.69 7.42 0.73
C VAL A 69 82.26 6.94 0.52
N GLN A 70 81.74 7.01 -0.71
CA GLN A 70 80.41 6.49 -1.04
C GLN A 70 80.37 4.95 -0.99
N ALA A 71 81.43 4.26 -1.44
CA ALA A 71 81.53 2.80 -1.32
C ALA A 71 81.53 2.32 0.14
N LYS A 72 82.20 3.03 1.06
CA LYS A 72 82.19 2.70 2.50
C LYS A 72 80.85 2.98 3.18
N ILE A 73 80.10 3.99 2.71
CA ILE A 73 78.74 4.28 3.17
C ILE A 73 77.76 3.23 2.64
N ASP A 74 77.91 2.83 1.37
CA ASP A 74 77.09 1.81 0.71
C ASP A 74 77.38 0.41 1.25
N GLU A 75 78.61 0.10 1.67
CA GLU A 75 79.01 -1.17 2.30
C GLU A 75 78.43 -1.31 3.72
N LYS A 76 78.47 -0.23 4.53
CA LYS A 76 77.78 -0.21 5.84
C LYS A 76 76.26 -0.30 5.71
N ALA A 77 75.67 0.39 4.73
CA ALA A 77 74.24 0.29 4.45
C ALA A 77 73.85 -1.09 3.87
N ALA A 78 74.78 -1.79 3.20
CA ALA A 78 74.59 -3.15 2.72
C ALA A 78 74.69 -4.20 3.84
N GLU A 79 75.58 -4.02 4.83
CA GLU A 79 75.65 -4.89 6.02
C GLU A 79 74.41 -4.75 6.93
N GLU A 80 73.86 -3.54 7.08
CA GLU A 80 72.58 -3.34 7.79
C GLU A 80 71.41 -3.97 7.02
N LYS A 81 71.37 -3.84 5.69
CA LYS A 81 70.32 -4.42 4.84
C LYS A 81 70.43 -5.94 4.64
N ALA A 82 71.58 -6.53 4.88
CA ALA A 82 71.78 -7.98 4.83
C ALA A 82 71.11 -8.71 6.01
N LYS A 83 70.71 -8.00 7.07
CA LYS A 83 69.92 -8.55 8.19
C LYS A 83 68.42 -8.61 7.93
N GLU A 84 67.90 -7.96 6.89
CA GLU A 84 66.47 -8.00 6.51
C GLU A 84 66.29 -8.58 5.10
N GLY A 85 66.04 -9.88 5.01
CA GLY A 85 65.98 -10.64 3.75
C GLY A 85 64.93 -10.15 2.73
N LEU A 86 65.38 -9.41 1.72
CA LEU A 86 64.55 -8.94 0.59
C LEU A 86 64.80 -9.75 -0.69
N SER A 87 63.72 -10.23 -1.31
CA SER A 87 63.70 -11.18 -2.43
C SER A 87 63.88 -10.53 -3.82
N ARG A 88 64.48 -11.27 -4.77
CA ARG A 88 64.66 -10.95 -6.21
C ARG A 88 63.42 -10.34 -6.91
N LYS A 89 62.20 -10.57 -6.41
CA LYS A 89 60.95 -9.95 -6.91
C LYS A 89 60.92 -8.42 -6.73
N GLN A 90 61.56 -7.87 -5.71
CA GLN A 90 61.56 -6.43 -5.42
C GLN A 90 62.55 -5.66 -6.31
N ILE A 91 63.67 -6.28 -6.68
CA ILE A 91 64.66 -5.72 -7.63
C ILE A 91 64.04 -5.57 -9.03
N LYS A 92 63.18 -6.52 -9.45
CA LYS A 92 62.45 -6.48 -10.73
C LYS A 92 61.37 -5.38 -10.76
N ARG A 93 60.78 -5.03 -9.61
CA ARG A 93 59.83 -3.91 -9.47
C ARG A 93 60.53 -2.55 -9.62
N ARG A 94 61.74 -2.39 -9.07
CA ARG A 94 62.53 -1.15 -9.19
C ARG A 94 62.99 -0.87 -10.64
N LYS A 95 63.41 -1.90 -11.39
CA LYS A 95 63.73 -1.73 -12.83
C LYS A 95 62.52 -1.37 -13.70
N LYS A 96 61.29 -1.73 -13.31
CA LYS A 96 60.06 -1.34 -14.00
C LYS A 96 59.63 0.11 -13.70
N ALA A 97 60.13 0.71 -12.62
CA ALA A 97 59.84 2.10 -12.24
C ALA A 97 60.64 3.14 -13.06
N MET A 98 61.69 2.75 -13.76
CA MET A 98 62.51 3.65 -14.60
C MET A 98 62.08 3.71 -16.08
N GLY A 99 60.84 3.37 -16.39
CA GLY A 99 60.37 3.34 -17.77
C GLY A 99 58.87 3.59 -17.90
N LYS A 100 58.45 4.83 -17.65
CA LYS A 100 57.32 5.54 -18.30
C LYS A 100 57.09 6.89 -17.60
N THR A 101 57.20 7.98 -18.35
CA THR A 101 56.65 9.30 -18.00
C THR A 101 55.13 9.22 -18.09
N SER A 102 54.50 8.63 -17.09
CA SER A 102 53.04 8.71 -16.91
C SER A 102 52.76 9.29 -15.54
N MET A 103 52.00 10.38 -15.48
CA MET A 103 51.46 10.85 -14.21
C MET A 103 50.51 9.78 -13.69
N SER A 104 50.65 9.39 -12.43
CA SER A 104 49.67 8.52 -11.78
C SER A 104 48.32 9.23 -11.74
N PHE A 105 47.22 8.50 -11.89
CA PHE A 105 45.86 9.05 -11.77
C PHE A 105 45.66 9.79 -10.44
N PHE A 106 46.27 9.31 -9.34
CA PHE A 106 46.24 9.98 -8.05
C PHE A 106 47.01 11.31 -8.03
N THR A 107 48.12 11.39 -8.77
CA THR A 107 48.87 12.64 -8.95
C THR A 107 48.04 13.64 -9.76
N ALA A 108 47.41 13.18 -10.85
CA ALA A 108 46.49 13.98 -11.65
C ALA A 108 45.27 14.45 -10.83
N LEU A 109 44.74 13.60 -9.95
CA LEU A 109 43.64 13.91 -9.04
C LEU A 109 44.03 14.97 -8.01
N SER A 110 45.17 14.81 -7.35
CA SER A 110 45.69 15.79 -6.37
C SER A 110 45.91 17.15 -7.01
N LEU A 111 46.48 17.17 -8.22
CA LEU A 111 46.69 18.39 -9.00
C LEU A 111 45.36 19.05 -9.39
N SER A 112 44.39 18.26 -9.86
CA SER A 112 43.04 18.76 -10.18
C SER A 112 42.31 19.31 -8.98
N ILE A 113 42.41 18.69 -7.80
CA ILE A 113 41.79 19.19 -6.57
C ILE A 113 42.36 20.56 -6.19
N ARG A 114 43.70 20.71 -6.15
CA ARG A 114 44.34 22.01 -5.88
C ARG A 114 43.91 23.08 -6.88
N ASN A 115 43.82 22.71 -8.16
CA ASN A 115 43.39 23.62 -9.21
C ASN A 115 41.91 24.02 -9.11
N LEU A 116 41.02 23.11 -8.73
CA LEU A 116 39.61 23.42 -8.50
C LEU A 116 39.41 24.39 -7.33
N PHE A 117 40.21 24.26 -6.28
CA PHE A 117 40.19 25.16 -5.11
C PHE A 117 40.80 26.54 -5.38
N SER A 118 41.60 26.70 -6.43
CA SER A 118 42.11 28.03 -6.84
C SER A 118 41.01 28.93 -7.41
N LYS A 119 39.98 28.36 -8.04
CA LYS A 119 38.83 29.09 -8.64
C LYS A 119 37.51 28.78 -7.90
N LYS A 120 37.47 29.05 -6.59
CA LYS A 120 36.37 28.70 -5.67
C LYS A 120 34.97 29.10 -6.17
N GLY A 121 34.81 30.32 -6.69
CA GLY A 121 33.51 30.83 -7.14
C GLY A 121 32.93 30.06 -8.34
N ARG A 122 33.75 29.83 -9.38
CA ARG A 122 33.34 29.09 -10.57
C ARG A 122 33.02 27.64 -10.23
N THR A 123 33.92 26.96 -9.52
CA THR A 123 33.74 25.55 -9.15
C THR A 123 32.45 25.33 -8.35
N THR A 124 32.15 26.23 -7.40
CA THR A 124 30.91 26.15 -6.61
C THR A 124 29.66 26.34 -7.48
N MET A 125 29.67 27.32 -8.39
CA MET A 125 28.54 27.56 -9.31
C MET A 125 28.31 26.39 -10.27
N VAL A 126 29.38 25.76 -10.76
CA VAL A 126 29.32 24.58 -11.64
C VAL A 126 28.79 23.36 -10.90
N SER A 127 29.29 23.12 -9.68
CA SER A 127 28.78 22.02 -8.85
C SER A 127 27.31 22.25 -8.47
N PHE A 128 26.89 23.50 -8.23
CA PHE A 128 25.49 23.83 -7.98
C PHE A 128 24.61 23.57 -9.21
N ALA A 129 24.97 24.09 -10.38
CA ALA A 129 24.24 23.84 -11.62
C ALA A 129 24.19 22.33 -11.97
N GLY A 130 25.29 21.61 -11.75
CA GLY A 130 25.37 20.17 -11.93
C GLY A 130 24.56 19.36 -10.91
N SER A 131 24.22 19.96 -9.76
CA SER A 131 23.45 19.29 -8.71
C SER A 131 21.93 19.36 -8.93
N ILE A 132 21.39 20.26 -9.75
CA ILE A 132 19.94 20.47 -9.93
C ILE A 132 19.21 19.17 -10.31
N GLY A 133 19.73 18.46 -11.30
CA GLY A 133 19.15 17.17 -11.72
C GLY A 133 19.23 16.09 -10.64
N ILE A 134 20.33 16.07 -9.86
CA ILE A 134 20.49 15.13 -8.75
C ILE A 134 19.54 15.45 -7.61
N ILE A 135 19.38 16.75 -7.26
CA ILE A 135 18.42 17.23 -6.25
C ILE A 135 17.00 16.80 -6.63
N GLY A 136 16.62 16.95 -7.90
CA GLY A 136 15.31 16.53 -8.39
C GLY A 136 15.04 15.05 -8.15
N ILE A 137 15.95 14.16 -8.56
CA ILE A 137 15.76 12.71 -8.37
C ILE A 137 15.78 12.36 -6.88
N ALA A 138 16.71 12.95 -6.13
CA ALA A 138 16.84 12.70 -4.71
C ALA A 138 15.56 13.10 -3.94
N LEU A 139 14.94 14.23 -4.29
CA LEU A 139 13.67 14.66 -3.70
C LEU A 139 12.52 13.74 -4.07
N ILE A 140 12.42 13.31 -5.34
CA ILE A 140 11.39 12.35 -5.76
C ILE A 140 11.55 11.02 -5.02
N LEU A 141 12.77 10.49 -4.92
CA LEU A 141 13.04 9.24 -4.20
C LEU A 141 12.76 9.38 -2.70
N SER A 142 13.14 10.52 -2.10
CA SER A 142 12.90 10.81 -0.68
C SER A 142 11.41 10.89 -0.35
N LEU A 143 10.64 11.57 -1.20
CA LEU A 143 9.19 11.70 -1.05
C LEU A 143 8.49 10.37 -1.34
N SER A 144 8.88 9.68 -2.41
CA SER A 144 8.36 8.36 -2.76
C SER A 144 8.59 7.36 -1.65
N GLN A 145 9.77 7.34 -1.03
CA GLN A 145 10.03 6.46 0.11
C GLN A 145 9.13 6.83 1.29
N GLY A 146 8.96 8.12 1.59
CA GLY A 146 8.05 8.56 2.64
C GLY A 146 6.60 8.11 2.40
N PHE A 147 6.11 8.19 1.15
CA PHE A 147 4.81 7.66 0.78
C PHE A 147 4.74 6.14 0.89
N SER A 148 5.77 5.42 0.46
CA SER A 148 5.84 3.96 0.60
C SER A 148 5.84 3.53 2.06
N ASP A 149 6.59 4.22 2.93
CA ASP A 149 6.61 3.95 4.37
C ASP A 149 5.23 4.25 5.02
N TYR A 150 4.56 5.32 4.57
CA TYR A 150 3.21 5.64 5.02
C TYR A 150 2.19 4.60 4.55
N ILE A 151 2.24 4.19 3.28
CA ILE A 151 1.38 3.13 2.73
C ILE A 151 1.64 1.82 3.49
N ALA A 152 2.89 1.46 3.76
CA ALA A 152 3.23 0.25 4.53
C ALA A 152 2.70 0.30 5.98
N ASN A 153 2.73 1.48 6.61
CA ASN A 153 2.14 1.66 7.94
C ASN A 153 0.62 1.61 7.91
N LEU A 154 -0.01 2.23 6.89
CA LEU A 154 -1.44 2.11 6.66
C LEU A 154 -1.84 0.67 6.41
N GLU A 155 -1.12 -0.05 5.53
CA GLU A 155 -1.28 -1.48 5.28
C GLU A 155 -1.25 -2.26 6.59
N LYS A 156 -0.19 -2.09 7.39
CA LYS A 156 -0.04 -2.79 8.67
C LYS A 156 -1.19 -2.54 9.63
N GLN A 157 -1.61 -1.29 9.79
CA GLN A 157 -2.69 -0.93 10.73
C GLN A 157 -4.06 -1.37 10.21
N THR A 158 -4.29 -1.31 8.89
CA THR A 158 -5.57 -1.65 8.26
C THR A 158 -5.85 -3.16 8.30
N LEU A 159 -4.81 -4.01 8.19
CA LEU A 159 -4.98 -5.47 8.23
C LEU A 159 -5.53 -6.00 9.55
N SER A 160 -5.33 -5.30 10.66
CA SER A 160 -5.94 -5.68 11.95
C SER A 160 -7.44 -5.40 12.01
N ASN A 161 -7.94 -4.42 11.25
CA ASN A 161 -9.35 -4.02 11.25
C ASN A 161 -10.18 -4.74 10.16
N TYR A 162 -9.53 -5.24 9.11
CA TYR A 162 -10.20 -5.86 7.97
C TYR A 162 -9.62 -7.26 7.70
N PRO A 163 -10.17 -8.30 8.37
CA PRO A 163 -9.76 -9.67 8.12
C PRO A 163 -10.11 -10.13 6.71
N ILE A 164 -9.45 -11.19 6.25
CA ILE A 164 -9.96 -11.99 5.13
C ILE A 164 -11.22 -12.70 5.65
N ALA A 165 -12.37 -12.24 5.18
CA ALA A 165 -13.67 -12.84 5.48
C ALA A 165 -14.03 -13.85 4.39
N ILE A 166 -14.21 -15.10 4.79
CA ILE A 166 -14.59 -16.20 3.92
C ILE A 166 -16.00 -16.62 4.30
N THR A 167 -16.97 -16.19 3.51
CA THR A 167 -18.40 -16.41 3.74
C THR A 167 -18.88 -17.64 2.99
N THR A 168 -19.98 -18.26 3.43
CA THR A 168 -20.58 -19.41 2.70
C THR A 168 -20.97 -19.06 1.26
N GLN A 169 -21.35 -17.80 1.00
CA GLN A 169 -21.61 -17.30 -0.34
C GLN A 169 -20.73 -16.07 -0.61
N THR A 170 -19.99 -16.09 -1.71
CA THR A 170 -19.11 -14.98 -2.12
C THR A 170 -19.31 -14.71 -3.61
N SER A 171 -19.30 -13.43 -3.99
CA SER A 171 -19.29 -13.01 -5.40
C SER A 171 -17.91 -12.48 -5.77
N ASP A 172 -17.42 -12.81 -6.97
CA ASP A 172 -16.23 -12.15 -7.51
C ASP A 172 -16.62 -10.80 -8.13
N LEU A 173 -16.47 -9.74 -7.35
CA LEU A 173 -16.81 -8.38 -7.75
C LEU A 173 -15.69 -7.68 -8.55
N THR A 174 -14.56 -8.35 -8.78
CA THR A 174 -13.41 -7.76 -9.46
C THR A 174 -13.79 -7.28 -10.86
N GLU A 175 -14.54 -8.09 -11.60
CA GLU A 175 -14.96 -7.79 -12.97
C GLU A 175 -16.07 -6.72 -13.01
N THR A 176 -16.99 -6.73 -12.04
CA THR A 176 -18.02 -5.69 -11.88
C THR A 176 -17.39 -4.34 -11.57
N MET A 177 -16.43 -4.28 -10.63
CA MET A 177 -15.73 -3.05 -10.25
C MET A 177 -14.86 -2.51 -11.39
N ASN A 178 -14.14 -3.38 -12.10
CA ASN A 178 -13.37 -2.98 -13.28
C ASN A 178 -14.29 -2.38 -14.36
N SER A 179 -15.44 -3.00 -14.60
CA SER A 179 -16.45 -2.49 -15.54
C SER A 179 -17.01 -1.14 -15.08
N MET A 180 -17.31 -0.98 -13.79
CA MET A 180 -17.82 0.29 -13.23
C MET A 180 -16.78 1.41 -13.30
N MET A 181 -15.51 1.14 -13.00
CA MET A 181 -14.43 2.12 -13.16
C MET A 181 -14.20 2.50 -14.63
N SER A 182 -14.45 1.57 -15.56
CA SER A 182 -14.40 1.84 -17.00
C SER A 182 -15.52 2.76 -17.48
N MET A 183 -16.65 2.86 -16.76
CA MET A 183 -17.77 3.76 -17.13
C MET A 183 -17.35 5.24 -17.17
N GLY A 184 -16.39 5.66 -16.35
CA GLY A 184 -15.90 7.04 -16.32
C GLY A 184 -14.86 7.37 -17.40
N THR A 185 -14.22 6.35 -18.00
CA THR A 185 -13.09 6.53 -18.93
C THR A 185 -13.40 6.03 -20.35
N GLY A 186 -14.43 5.20 -20.52
CA GLY A 186 -14.80 4.58 -21.79
C GLY A 186 -13.84 3.50 -22.27
N MET A 187 -12.82 3.11 -21.48
CA MET A 187 -11.80 2.13 -21.87
C MET A 187 -11.97 0.81 -21.09
N THR A 188 -12.20 -0.29 -21.81
CA THR A 188 -12.10 -1.66 -21.30
C THR A 188 -10.68 -2.22 -21.49
N THR A 189 -10.38 -3.37 -20.88
CA THR A 189 -9.14 -4.12 -21.09
C THR A 189 -8.96 -4.60 -22.53
N GLU A 190 -10.05 -4.90 -23.25
CA GLU A 190 -10.03 -5.27 -24.67
C GLU A 190 -9.68 -4.08 -25.59
N ASP A 191 -10.09 -2.86 -25.22
CA ASP A 191 -9.81 -1.65 -26.01
C ASP A 191 -8.32 -1.32 -26.12
N LYS A 192 -7.49 -1.76 -25.15
CA LYS A 192 -6.03 -1.59 -25.20
C LYS A 192 -5.36 -2.38 -26.33
N ASN A 193 -6.03 -3.42 -26.83
CA ASN A 193 -5.56 -4.27 -27.92
C ASN A 193 -6.32 -4.04 -29.24
N ALA A 194 -7.25 -3.07 -29.27
CA ALA A 194 -7.96 -2.71 -30.50
C ALA A 194 -7.01 -2.00 -31.47
N GLU A 195 -6.47 -2.74 -32.44
CA GLU A 195 -5.49 -2.22 -33.41
C GLU A 195 -6.08 -1.21 -34.41
N LYS A 196 -7.42 -1.05 -34.48
CA LYS A 196 -8.07 -0.27 -35.53
C LYS A 196 -9.36 0.38 -35.05
N TYR A 197 -9.49 1.68 -35.31
CA TYR A 197 -10.78 2.38 -35.20
C TYR A 197 -11.81 1.75 -36.16
N PRO A 198 -13.10 1.72 -35.78
CA PRO A 198 -14.16 1.36 -36.71
C PRO A 198 -14.15 2.27 -37.95
N ASP A 199 -14.72 1.78 -39.06
CA ASP A 199 -14.89 2.59 -40.27
C ASP A 199 -15.65 3.90 -39.95
N LYS A 200 -15.35 4.99 -40.68
CA LYS A 200 -15.94 6.32 -40.43
C LYS A 200 -17.47 6.36 -40.42
N ASP A 201 -18.11 5.36 -41.03
CA ASP A 201 -19.56 5.26 -41.18
C ASP A 201 -20.19 4.25 -40.21
N SER A 202 -19.43 3.68 -39.26
CA SER A 202 -19.95 2.77 -38.24
C SER A 202 -19.58 3.19 -36.83
N ALA A 203 -20.54 3.10 -35.91
CA ALA A 203 -20.27 3.23 -34.48
C ALA A 203 -19.77 1.88 -33.94
N GLY A 204 -18.64 1.90 -33.23
CA GLY A 204 -18.24 0.76 -32.39
C GLY A 204 -19.22 0.62 -31.23
N ILE A 205 -19.72 -0.60 -30.99
CA ILE A 205 -20.63 -0.87 -29.88
C ILE A 205 -19.78 -1.33 -28.69
N GLN A 206 -19.82 -0.57 -27.61
CA GLN A 206 -19.27 -0.98 -26.32
C GLN A 206 -20.31 -1.84 -25.59
N HIS A 207 -20.04 -3.14 -25.42
CA HIS A 207 -20.96 -4.08 -24.78
C HIS A 207 -20.94 -4.02 -23.24
N MET A 208 -21.03 -2.80 -22.68
CA MET A 208 -20.95 -2.55 -21.24
C MET A 208 -22.08 -3.23 -20.45
N MET A 209 -23.31 -3.16 -20.97
CA MET A 209 -24.47 -3.75 -20.30
C MET A 209 -24.42 -5.28 -20.32
N PHE A 210 -23.87 -5.90 -21.38
CA PHE A 210 -23.70 -7.34 -21.42
C PHE A 210 -22.58 -7.82 -20.49
N GLY A 211 -21.43 -7.13 -20.45
CA GLY A 211 -20.37 -7.46 -19.49
C GLY A 211 -20.80 -7.30 -18.03
N MET A 212 -21.64 -6.28 -17.75
CA MET A 212 -22.20 -6.07 -16.41
C MET A 212 -23.27 -7.13 -16.07
N ILE A 213 -24.13 -7.52 -17.01
CA ILE A 213 -25.11 -8.61 -16.82
C ILE A 213 -24.38 -9.95 -16.65
N ASP A 214 -23.36 -10.22 -17.47
CA ASP A 214 -22.57 -11.45 -17.40
C ASP A 214 -21.84 -11.53 -16.06
N SER A 215 -21.23 -10.43 -15.61
CA SER A 215 -20.60 -10.31 -14.29
C SER A 215 -21.58 -10.40 -13.11
N MET A 216 -22.81 -9.92 -13.26
CA MET A 216 -23.87 -10.11 -12.27
C MET A 216 -24.43 -11.54 -12.30
N SER A 217 -24.30 -12.24 -13.43
CA SER A 217 -24.75 -13.61 -13.64
C SER A 217 -23.66 -14.66 -13.39
N SER A 218 -22.39 -14.26 -13.32
CA SER A 218 -21.23 -15.09 -13.05
C SER A 218 -21.13 -15.43 -11.56
N GLY A 219 -22.20 -16.04 -11.05
CA GLY A 219 -22.20 -16.95 -9.92
C GLY A 219 -21.98 -16.32 -8.54
N LEU A 220 -23.01 -16.42 -7.70
CA LEU A 220 -22.77 -16.58 -6.26
C LEU A 220 -21.99 -17.89 -6.09
N TYR A 221 -20.72 -17.80 -5.72
CA TYR A 221 -19.92 -18.98 -5.38
C TYR A 221 -20.30 -19.44 -3.98
N THR A 222 -20.51 -20.74 -3.82
CA THR A 222 -20.74 -21.34 -2.52
C THR A 222 -19.43 -21.96 -2.03
N ASN A 223 -18.95 -21.53 -0.87
CA ASN A 223 -17.72 -22.05 -0.25
C ASN A 223 -18.04 -23.22 0.70
N ASP A 224 -17.28 -24.31 0.62
CA ASP A 224 -17.32 -25.40 1.61
C ASP A 224 -16.48 -25.06 2.85
N LEU A 225 -17.09 -24.28 3.76
CA LEU A 225 -16.42 -23.85 4.99
C LEU A 225 -16.20 -24.98 6.00
N LYS A 226 -16.98 -26.07 5.94
CA LYS A 226 -16.83 -27.23 6.83
C LYS A 226 -15.52 -27.95 6.55
N THR A 227 -15.28 -28.28 5.28
CA THR A 227 -14.03 -28.95 4.86
C THR A 227 -12.83 -28.04 5.09
N PHE A 228 -12.96 -26.75 4.79
CA PHE A 228 -11.88 -25.79 5.00
C PHE A 228 -11.55 -25.54 6.48
N LYS A 229 -12.56 -25.47 7.38
CA LYS A 229 -12.34 -25.40 8.83
C LYS A 229 -11.48 -26.57 9.32
N ARG A 230 -11.81 -27.80 8.92
CA ARG A 230 -11.01 -28.99 9.27
C ARG A 230 -9.57 -28.88 8.75
N TYR A 231 -9.39 -28.38 7.52
CA TYR A 231 -8.05 -28.17 6.97
C TYR A 231 -7.23 -27.14 7.78
N LEU A 232 -7.86 -26.04 8.22
CA LEU A 232 -7.25 -25.06 9.11
C LEU A 232 -6.88 -25.65 10.47
N GLU A 233 -7.75 -26.49 11.04
CA GLU A 233 -7.50 -27.17 12.33
C GLU A 233 -6.34 -28.18 12.23
N GLU A 234 -6.24 -28.91 11.12
CA GLU A 234 -5.12 -29.82 10.83
C GLU A 234 -3.78 -29.09 10.69
N HIS A 235 -3.80 -27.83 10.20
CA HIS A 235 -2.62 -26.99 9.99
C HIS A 235 -2.49 -25.86 11.03
N LYS A 236 -3.11 -26.00 12.21
CA LYS A 236 -3.23 -24.93 13.21
C LYS A 236 -1.90 -24.25 13.58
N GLU A 237 -0.81 -25.00 13.70
CA GLU A 237 0.51 -24.44 14.05
C GLU A 237 1.12 -23.57 12.94
N GLU A 238 0.84 -23.89 11.67
CA GLU A 238 1.26 -23.08 10.52
C GLU A 238 0.39 -21.83 10.43
N VAL A 239 -0.94 -22.02 10.49
CA VAL A 239 -1.92 -20.93 10.41
C VAL A 239 -1.75 -19.92 11.55
N ALA A 240 -1.47 -20.36 12.77
CA ALA A 240 -1.26 -19.48 13.93
C ALA A 240 -0.02 -18.57 13.81
N LYS A 241 0.95 -18.91 12.94
CA LYS A 241 2.07 -18.02 12.61
C LYS A 241 1.70 -16.94 11.61
N LEU A 242 0.60 -17.15 10.87
CA LEU A 242 0.17 -16.26 9.80
C LEU A 242 -0.96 -15.34 10.25
N CYS A 243 -1.92 -15.87 11.01
CA CYS A 243 -3.14 -15.15 11.35
C CYS A 243 -3.82 -15.69 12.61
N THR A 244 -4.65 -14.85 13.21
CA THR A 244 -5.68 -15.27 14.17
C THR A 244 -6.94 -15.65 13.39
N VAL A 245 -7.53 -16.81 13.70
CA VAL A 245 -8.75 -17.31 13.04
C VAL A 245 -9.92 -17.22 13.99
N GLN A 246 -11.02 -16.61 13.55
CA GLN A 246 -12.31 -16.59 14.22
C GLN A 246 -13.37 -17.26 13.35
N TYR A 247 -14.18 -18.10 13.98
CA TYR A 247 -15.30 -18.79 13.34
C TYR A 247 -16.60 -18.16 13.82
N SER A 248 -17.39 -17.60 12.90
CA SER A 248 -18.73 -17.11 13.21
C SER A 248 -19.77 -18.08 12.65
N TYR A 249 -20.74 -18.46 13.49
CA TYR A 249 -21.72 -19.50 13.20
C TYR A 249 -23.06 -18.98 12.71
N GLY A 250 -23.17 -17.66 12.49
CA GLY A 250 -24.40 -17.04 11.99
C GLY A 250 -25.57 -17.14 12.98
N VAL A 251 -25.26 -17.11 14.28
CA VAL A 251 -26.28 -17.03 15.34
C VAL A 251 -26.98 -15.66 15.22
N ASN A 252 -28.30 -15.66 15.11
CA ASN A 252 -29.06 -14.42 15.03
C ASN A 252 -29.22 -13.82 16.43
N VAL A 253 -28.60 -12.66 16.66
CA VAL A 253 -28.82 -11.89 17.88
C VAL A 253 -30.02 -10.96 17.64
N ASN A 254 -31.21 -11.34 18.12
CA ASN A 254 -32.39 -10.49 18.03
C ASN A 254 -32.54 -9.63 19.28
N VAL A 255 -32.07 -8.40 19.20
CA VAL A 255 -32.12 -7.44 20.30
C VAL A 255 -33.27 -6.46 20.10
N TYR A 256 -33.91 -6.01 21.17
CA TYR A 256 -34.98 -5.02 21.15
C TYR A 256 -34.76 -3.92 22.18
N SER A 257 -34.98 -2.66 21.78
CA SER A 257 -35.14 -1.56 22.73
C SER A 257 -36.60 -1.41 23.14
N LEU A 258 -36.82 -1.00 24.38
CA LEU A 258 -38.15 -0.80 24.95
C LEU A 258 -38.36 0.65 25.35
N VAL A 259 -39.52 1.21 25.01
CA VAL A 259 -40.03 2.46 25.57
C VAL A 259 -41.14 2.10 26.55
N TYR A 260 -40.97 2.51 27.80
CA TYR A 260 -41.95 2.24 28.85
C TYR A 260 -42.87 3.45 29.04
N GLY A 261 -44.16 3.16 29.20
CA GLY A 261 -45.16 4.10 29.66
C GLY A 261 -45.77 3.64 30.98
N THR A 262 -46.65 4.46 31.53
CA THR A 262 -47.53 4.09 32.63
C THR A 262 -48.93 3.83 32.10
N ASP A 263 -49.51 2.69 32.47
CA ASP A 263 -50.90 2.38 32.13
C ASP A 263 -51.89 3.22 32.97
N VAL A 264 -53.19 3.02 32.74
CA VAL A 264 -54.27 3.69 33.49
C VAL A 264 -54.28 3.37 34.99
N ASN A 265 -53.59 2.31 35.43
CA ASN A 265 -53.47 1.90 36.82
C ASN A 265 -52.16 2.41 37.47
N GLY A 266 -51.27 3.03 36.69
CA GLY A 266 -49.95 3.49 37.13
C GLY A 266 -48.86 2.41 37.04
N ASP A 267 -49.16 1.26 36.46
CA ASP A 267 -48.21 0.16 36.27
C ASP A 267 -47.31 0.45 35.05
N ARG A 268 -46.02 0.13 35.19
CA ARG A 268 -45.04 0.27 34.10
C ARG A 268 -45.35 -0.76 33.02
N THR A 269 -45.69 -0.31 31.83
CA THR A 269 -46.00 -1.18 30.69
C THR A 269 -45.13 -0.80 29.50
N ILE A 270 -44.83 -1.79 28.65
CA ILE A 270 -44.15 -1.51 27.38
C ILE A 270 -45.13 -0.70 26.52
N GLN A 271 -44.75 0.52 26.14
CA GLN A 271 -45.55 1.38 25.28
C GLN A 271 -45.26 1.08 23.80
N SER A 272 -43.98 0.96 23.46
CA SER A 272 -43.49 0.55 22.16
C SER A 272 -42.16 -0.17 22.28
N TYR A 273 -41.78 -0.90 21.24
CA TYR A 273 -40.50 -1.57 21.14
C TYR A 273 -39.92 -1.37 19.73
N THR A 274 -38.61 -1.49 19.61
CA THR A 274 -37.93 -1.44 18.31
C THR A 274 -36.92 -2.57 18.24
N LYS A 275 -37.02 -3.41 17.20
CA LYS A 275 -36.03 -4.45 16.93
C LYS A 275 -34.72 -3.78 16.51
N LEU A 276 -33.69 -3.96 17.31
CA LEU A 276 -32.33 -3.48 17.07
C LEU A 276 -31.58 -4.57 16.30
N ASN A 277 -31.70 -4.57 14.97
CA ASN A 277 -30.82 -5.37 14.12
C ASN A 277 -30.48 -4.61 12.82
N PRO A 278 -29.21 -4.23 12.56
CA PRO A 278 -28.83 -3.34 11.46
C PRO A 278 -28.44 -4.04 10.15
N THR A 279 -28.61 -5.35 9.99
CA THR A 279 -27.91 -6.12 8.93
C THR A 279 -28.41 -5.94 7.48
N SER A 280 -29.34 -5.04 7.16
CA SER A 280 -29.58 -4.71 5.73
C SER A 280 -30.58 -3.58 5.50
N THR A 281 -31.38 -3.15 6.47
CA THR A 281 -32.23 -1.97 6.28
C THR A 281 -32.55 -1.45 7.67
N VAL A 282 -32.52 -0.13 7.87
CA VAL A 282 -33.31 0.43 8.96
C VAL A 282 -34.75 0.06 8.64
N ALA A 283 -35.23 -1.04 9.24
CA ALA A 283 -36.59 -1.50 9.02
C ALA A 283 -37.50 -0.49 9.68
N MET A 284 -37.97 0.47 8.89
CA MET A 284 -39.05 1.34 9.31
C MET A 284 -40.33 0.53 9.26
N ASP A 285 -40.77 0.05 10.41
CA ASP A 285 -42.15 -0.36 10.63
C ASP A 285 -43.05 0.89 10.61
N LEU A 286 -43.20 1.48 9.42
CA LEU A 286 -44.06 2.63 9.16
C LEU A 286 -45.32 2.11 8.45
N ASP A 287 -46.44 2.14 9.16
CA ASP A 287 -47.76 1.90 8.59
C ASP A 287 -48.55 3.22 8.45
N TYR A 288 -49.67 3.14 7.71
CA TYR A 288 -50.52 4.30 7.45
C TYR A 288 -51.00 4.96 8.75
N ASP A 289 -51.45 4.15 9.71
CA ASP A 289 -52.02 4.64 10.96
C ASP A 289 -50.97 5.31 11.85
N SER A 290 -49.75 4.78 11.88
CA SER A 290 -48.60 5.32 12.60
C SER A 290 -48.16 6.67 12.02
N LEU A 291 -48.15 6.82 10.70
CA LEU A 291 -47.83 8.09 10.05
C LEU A 291 -48.92 9.14 10.27
N ILE A 292 -50.19 8.73 10.23
CA ILE A 292 -51.32 9.61 10.57
C ILE A 292 -51.24 10.05 12.03
N LYS A 293 -50.95 9.12 12.94
CA LYS A 293 -50.77 9.42 14.36
C LYS A 293 -49.64 10.45 14.57
N MET A 294 -48.50 10.24 13.93
CA MET A 294 -47.37 11.18 13.96
C MET A 294 -47.74 12.57 13.43
N TYR A 295 -48.46 12.63 12.29
CA TYR A 295 -48.98 13.88 11.76
C TYR A 295 -49.93 14.56 12.76
N THR A 296 -50.81 13.82 13.42
CA THR A 296 -51.78 14.39 14.37
C THR A 296 -51.14 14.89 15.66
N GLU A 297 -50.09 14.23 16.14
CA GLU A 297 -49.37 14.61 17.37
C GLU A 297 -48.51 15.86 17.17
N ASP A 298 -48.08 16.16 15.94
CA ASP A 298 -47.15 17.25 15.62
C ASP A 298 -47.59 18.09 14.39
N ALA A 299 -48.90 18.31 14.27
CA ALA A 299 -49.52 18.88 13.06
C ALA A 299 -49.01 20.29 12.69
N GLU A 300 -48.45 21.05 13.64
CA GLU A 300 -47.90 22.39 13.40
C GLU A 300 -46.63 22.36 12.54
N ASN A 301 -45.86 21.27 12.65
CA ASN A 301 -44.58 21.10 11.94
C ASN A 301 -44.71 20.26 10.67
N PHE A 302 -45.85 19.60 10.46
CA PHE A 302 -46.11 18.84 9.24
C PHE A 302 -46.79 19.69 8.17
N ASN A 303 -46.34 19.55 6.92
CA ASN A 303 -47.00 20.15 5.78
C ASN A 303 -48.40 19.53 5.60
N PRO A 304 -49.49 20.34 5.58
CA PRO A 304 -50.85 19.82 5.39
C PRO A 304 -51.04 19.00 4.12
N LYS A 305 -50.16 19.21 3.12
CA LYS A 305 -50.14 18.43 1.89
C LYS A 305 -49.85 16.95 2.12
N LEU A 306 -49.09 16.61 3.17
CA LEU A 306 -48.86 15.22 3.56
C LEU A 306 -50.18 14.49 3.82
N LEU A 307 -51.07 15.10 4.62
CA LEU A 307 -52.37 14.51 4.94
C LEU A 307 -53.28 14.41 3.70
N GLU A 308 -53.22 15.39 2.79
CA GLU A 308 -53.96 15.36 1.52
C GLU A 308 -53.48 14.19 0.63
N ASP A 309 -52.16 13.99 0.55
CA ASP A 309 -51.53 12.95 -0.24
C ASP A 309 -51.78 11.55 0.34
N LEU A 310 -51.74 11.41 1.66
CA LEU A 310 -52.14 10.18 2.36
C LEU A 310 -53.60 9.82 2.09
N LYS A 311 -54.51 10.80 2.11
CA LYS A 311 -55.94 10.58 1.77
C LYS A 311 -56.17 10.22 0.31
N LYS A 312 -55.26 10.59 -0.59
CA LYS A 312 -55.29 10.21 -2.01
C LYS A 312 -54.67 8.83 -2.28
N GLY A 313 -54.26 8.10 -1.23
CA GLY A 313 -53.63 6.79 -1.37
C GLY A 313 -52.17 6.86 -1.82
N LYS A 314 -51.47 7.99 -1.65
CA LYS A 314 -50.04 8.10 -1.97
C LYS A 314 -49.11 7.52 -0.88
N PHE A 315 -49.65 6.81 0.11
CA PHE A 315 -48.85 6.20 1.18
C PHE A 315 -47.74 5.28 0.62
N ASP A 316 -48.09 4.36 -0.27
CA ASP A 316 -47.12 3.44 -0.88
C ASP A 316 -46.05 4.19 -1.68
N LYS A 317 -46.39 5.32 -2.30
CA LYS A 317 -45.42 6.15 -3.01
C LYS A 317 -44.42 6.77 -2.02
N ILE A 318 -44.91 7.39 -0.94
CA ILE A 318 -44.06 8.00 0.08
C ILE A 318 -43.16 6.94 0.73
N LEU A 319 -43.72 5.77 1.06
CA LEU A 319 -42.97 4.65 1.62
C LEU A 319 -41.90 4.15 0.64
N ASN A 320 -42.23 4.01 -0.65
CA ASN A 320 -41.26 3.60 -1.67
C ASN A 320 -40.15 4.63 -1.89
N ASP A 321 -40.47 5.93 -1.90
CA ASP A 321 -39.49 7.01 -2.05
C ASP A 321 -38.52 7.02 -0.84
N MET A 322 -39.05 6.84 0.39
CA MET A 322 -38.23 6.65 1.59
C MET A 322 -37.38 5.38 1.50
N MET A 323 -37.96 4.25 1.08
CA MET A 323 -37.24 2.99 0.93
C MET A 323 -36.19 3.03 -0.19
N GLN A 324 -36.34 3.82 -1.25
CA GLN A 324 -35.29 4.02 -2.25
C GLN A 324 -34.12 4.84 -1.69
N MET A 325 -34.42 5.89 -0.91
CA MET A 325 -33.40 6.69 -0.24
C MET A 325 -32.63 5.85 0.80
N MET A 326 -33.33 4.99 1.55
CA MET A 326 -32.69 4.01 2.43
C MET A 326 -31.98 2.90 1.65
N GLY A 327 -32.55 2.40 0.56
CA GLY A 327 -32.02 1.29 -0.23
C GLY A 327 -30.69 1.63 -0.90
N THR A 328 -30.50 2.87 -1.33
CA THR A 328 -29.20 3.38 -1.81
C THR A 328 -28.17 3.46 -0.68
N MET A 329 -28.58 3.77 0.55
CA MET A 329 -27.72 3.68 1.75
C MET A 329 -27.42 2.23 2.15
N THR A 330 -28.40 1.34 2.04
CA THR A 330 -28.29 -0.10 2.29
C THR A 330 -27.28 -0.75 1.36
N MET A 331 -27.34 -0.46 0.05
CA MET A 331 -26.32 -0.97 -0.87
C MET A 331 -24.92 -0.55 -0.41
N MET A 332 -24.71 0.72 -0.04
CA MET A 332 -23.43 1.14 0.53
C MET A 332 -23.08 0.44 1.86
N SER A 333 -24.07 0.04 2.67
CA SER A 333 -23.88 -0.68 3.93
C SER A 333 -23.48 -2.15 3.81
N GLU A 334 -23.86 -2.81 2.71
CA GLU A 334 -23.35 -4.15 2.40
C GLU A 334 -21.89 -4.10 1.92
N TYR A 335 -21.46 -2.98 1.32
CA TYR A 335 -20.08 -2.78 0.84
C TYR A 335 -19.15 -2.18 1.90
N VAL A 336 -19.68 -1.41 2.84
CA VAL A 336 -18.98 -0.84 4.01
C VAL A 336 -19.66 -1.43 5.22
N GLN A 337 -19.08 -2.44 5.89
CA GLN A 337 -19.69 -3.15 7.03
C GLN A 337 -20.31 -2.21 8.09
N PHE A 338 -21.56 -1.79 7.91
CA PHE A 338 -22.32 -0.92 8.81
C PHE A 338 -23.20 -1.76 9.76
N ASN A 339 -22.75 -2.96 10.09
CA ASN A 339 -23.39 -3.76 11.13
C ASN A 339 -23.07 -3.11 12.47
N MET A 340 -24.07 -2.54 13.14
CA MET A 340 -23.85 -1.95 14.47
C MET A 340 -23.71 -2.99 15.58
N TRP A 341 -24.35 -4.14 15.46
CA TRP A 341 -24.20 -5.24 16.41
C TRP A 341 -23.30 -6.32 15.78
N MET A 342 -22.14 -6.56 16.38
CA MET A 342 -21.09 -7.42 15.82
C MET A 342 -20.55 -8.38 16.88
N GLU A 343 -20.11 -9.56 16.43
CA GLU A 343 -19.39 -10.49 17.28
C GLU A 343 -18.01 -9.91 17.61
N MET A 344 -17.68 -9.84 18.88
CA MET A 344 -16.37 -9.42 19.36
C MET A 344 -15.33 -10.49 19.02
N LEU A 345 -14.12 -10.04 18.67
CA LEU A 345 -12.99 -10.95 18.51
C LEU A 345 -12.69 -11.65 19.85
N ASP A 346 -12.49 -12.96 19.82
CA ASP A 346 -12.23 -13.78 21.02
C ASP A 346 -10.84 -13.52 21.64
N ASP A 347 -9.95 -12.90 20.88
CA ASP A 347 -8.59 -12.53 21.29
C ASP A 347 -8.60 -11.27 22.17
N THR A 348 -8.90 -11.47 23.46
CA THR A 348 -8.93 -10.41 24.47
C THR A 348 -7.56 -9.75 24.70
N GLU A 349 -6.45 -10.46 24.46
CA GLU A 349 -5.11 -9.88 24.55
C GLU A 349 -4.88 -8.86 23.42
N LEU A 350 -5.27 -9.20 22.18
CA LEU A 350 -5.19 -8.28 21.05
C LEU A 350 -6.05 -7.04 21.29
N ILE A 351 -7.30 -7.21 21.73
CA ILE A 351 -8.20 -6.10 22.04
C ILE A 351 -7.62 -5.24 23.17
N GLY A 352 -7.19 -5.86 24.27
CA GLY A 352 -6.56 -5.16 25.40
C GLY A 352 -5.27 -4.44 25.02
N SER A 353 -4.58 -4.86 23.97
CA SER A 353 -3.40 -4.16 23.43
C SER A 353 -3.76 -2.90 22.64
N GLN A 354 -4.95 -2.86 22.01
CA GLN A 354 -5.39 -1.81 21.08
C GLN A 354 -6.40 -0.81 21.69
N TYR A 355 -7.17 -1.22 22.70
CA TYR A 355 -8.27 -0.44 23.26
C TYR A 355 -8.09 -0.17 24.76
N ASP A 356 -8.51 1.02 25.19
CA ASP A 356 -8.72 1.39 26.58
C ASP A 356 -10.21 1.23 26.93
N LEU A 357 -10.49 0.67 28.10
CA LEU A 357 -11.82 0.71 28.70
C LEU A 357 -12.00 2.06 29.41
N ILE A 358 -12.86 2.92 28.88
CA ILE A 358 -13.03 4.30 29.36
C ILE A 358 -14.26 4.49 30.26
N ALA A 359 -15.20 3.55 30.23
CA ALA A 359 -16.36 3.47 31.13
C ALA A 359 -16.77 2.01 31.33
N GLY A 360 -17.37 1.70 32.48
CA GLY A 360 -17.80 0.35 32.85
C GLY A 360 -16.67 -0.60 33.24
N GLU A 361 -16.94 -1.90 33.12
CA GLU A 361 -16.01 -2.98 33.47
C GLU A 361 -16.07 -4.13 32.48
N TRP A 362 -15.00 -4.93 32.43
CA TRP A 362 -15.06 -6.21 31.72
C TRP A 362 -15.96 -7.16 32.51
N SER A 363 -17.09 -7.52 31.93
CA SER A 363 -18.09 -8.40 32.54
C SER A 363 -17.88 -9.86 32.14
N ASP A 364 -18.01 -10.76 33.11
CA ASP A 364 -18.09 -12.22 32.91
C ASP A 364 -19.54 -12.68 32.58
N ASP A 365 -20.51 -11.77 32.65
CA ASP A 365 -21.91 -12.02 32.29
C ASP A 365 -22.04 -12.18 30.76
N PRO A 366 -22.61 -13.30 30.25
CA PRO A 366 -22.82 -13.47 28.82
C PRO A 366 -23.67 -12.35 28.21
N ASN A 367 -24.52 -11.68 28.99
CA ASN A 367 -25.40 -10.62 28.50
C ASN A 367 -24.74 -9.22 28.44
N GLY A 368 -23.47 -9.11 28.82
CA GLY A 368 -22.69 -7.89 28.72
C GLY A 368 -22.12 -7.65 27.32
N VAL A 369 -22.45 -6.52 26.71
CA VAL A 369 -21.89 -6.07 25.42
C VAL A 369 -21.05 -4.80 25.56
N TYR A 370 -20.19 -4.52 24.57
CA TYR A 370 -19.25 -3.40 24.61
C TYR A 370 -19.50 -2.40 23.50
N LEU A 371 -19.62 -1.13 23.86
CA LEU A 371 -19.71 -0.04 22.88
C LEU A 371 -18.31 0.46 22.52
N VAL A 372 -17.99 0.57 21.24
CA VAL A 372 -16.72 1.13 20.78
C VAL A 372 -16.92 2.56 20.31
N VAL A 373 -16.16 3.50 20.87
CA VAL A 373 -16.17 4.91 20.45
C VAL A 373 -14.93 5.25 19.64
N ASP A 374 -15.00 6.34 18.88
CA ASP A 374 -13.81 6.83 18.19
C ASP A 374 -12.77 7.44 19.15
N GLN A 375 -11.59 7.78 18.64
CA GLN A 375 -10.50 8.37 19.43
C GLN A 375 -10.87 9.69 20.15
N TYR A 376 -11.98 10.32 19.77
CA TYR A 376 -12.50 11.56 20.35
C TYR A 376 -13.75 11.33 21.22
N ASN A 377 -14.02 10.08 21.61
CA ASN A 377 -15.21 9.70 22.37
C ASN A 377 -16.54 9.91 21.63
N ARG A 378 -16.53 9.96 20.29
CA ARG A 378 -17.73 10.20 19.49
C ARG A 378 -18.36 8.89 19.06
N ILE A 379 -19.69 8.92 18.97
CA ILE A 379 -20.53 7.82 18.50
C ILE A 379 -21.30 8.33 17.26
N PRO A 380 -21.36 7.55 16.16
CA PRO A 380 -22.23 7.89 15.03
C PRO A 380 -23.70 7.99 15.44
N ASP A 381 -24.45 8.89 14.81
CA ASP A 381 -25.90 9.03 14.99
C ASP A 381 -26.67 7.72 14.68
N VAL A 382 -26.23 6.98 13.67
CA VAL A 382 -26.75 5.63 13.35
C VAL A 382 -26.57 4.64 14.49
N THR A 383 -25.51 4.76 15.30
CA THR A 383 -25.32 3.95 16.50
C THR A 383 -26.32 4.35 17.59
N LEU A 384 -26.57 5.65 17.79
CA LEU A 384 -27.59 6.13 18.74
C LEU A 384 -28.98 5.61 18.39
N PHE A 385 -29.30 5.56 17.09
CA PHE A 385 -30.50 4.88 16.61
C PHE A 385 -30.48 3.39 16.97
N SER A 386 -29.38 2.69 16.72
CA SER A 386 -29.24 1.26 17.06
C SER A 386 -29.26 0.97 18.58
N LEU A 387 -28.96 1.97 19.41
CA LEU A 387 -29.05 1.91 20.87
C LEU A 387 -30.47 2.25 21.37
N GLY A 388 -31.41 2.60 20.49
CA GLY A 388 -32.75 3.04 20.85
C GLY A 388 -32.82 4.44 21.47
N TYR A 389 -31.74 5.22 21.39
CA TYR A 389 -31.69 6.62 21.86
C TYR A 389 -32.43 7.58 20.93
N MET A 390 -32.38 7.30 19.63
CA MET A 390 -33.15 8.01 18.61
C MET A 390 -34.36 7.14 18.24
N GLY A 391 -35.57 7.66 18.45
CA GLY A 391 -36.78 6.92 18.14
C GLY A 391 -36.98 6.77 16.63
N GLN A 392 -37.65 5.71 16.20
CA GLN A 392 -38.02 5.51 14.79
C GLN A 392 -38.81 6.71 14.21
N ASN A 393 -39.63 7.36 15.04
CA ASN A 393 -40.39 8.54 14.65
C ASN A 393 -39.50 9.74 14.30
N ASP A 394 -38.39 9.94 15.02
CA ASP A 394 -37.47 11.04 14.79
C ASP A 394 -36.72 10.84 13.47
N LEU A 395 -36.34 9.60 13.18
CA LEU A 395 -35.74 9.24 11.90
C LEU A 395 -36.75 9.43 10.74
N ILE A 396 -38.01 9.04 10.90
CA ILE A 396 -39.06 9.28 9.90
C ILE A 396 -39.25 10.79 9.65
N LYS A 397 -39.29 11.60 10.71
CA LYS A 397 -39.35 13.07 10.61
C LYS A 397 -38.15 13.65 9.86
N TYR A 398 -36.95 13.12 10.10
CA TYR A 398 -35.75 13.49 9.36
C TYR A 398 -35.88 13.19 7.86
N PHE A 399 -36.36 12.01 7.47
CA PHE A 399 -36.61 11.69 6.06
C PHE A 399 -37.67 12.60 5.44
N LEU A 400 -38.79 12.80 6.14
CA LEU A 400 -39.87 13.68 5.68
C LEU A 400 -39.46 15.15 5.59
N SER A 401 -38.40 15.57 6.29
CA SER A 401 -37.80 16.90 6.13
C SER A 401 -36.98 17.06 4.84
N ASN A 402 -36.48 15.94 4.31
CA ASN A 402 -35.70 15.89 3.07
C ASN A 402 -36.55 15.50 1.85
N MET A 403 -37.81 15.13 2.08
CA MET A 403 -38.79 14.83 1.02
C MET A 403 -39.73 16.00 0.82
N SER A 404 -39.92 16.38 -0.44
CA SER A 404 -40.81 17.49 -0.81
C SER A 404 -42.13 17.03 -1.39
N ASP A 405 -43.15 17.86 -1.23
CA ASP A 405 -44.40 17.79 -1.99
C ASP A 405 -44.19 18.17 -3.46
N ASP A 406 -45.26 18.05 -4.26
CA ASP A 406 -45.26 18.39 -5.69
C ASP A 406 -44.90 19.88 -5.95
N ASP A 407 -44.94 20.75 -4.92
CA ASP A 407 -44.58 22.18 -4.97
C ASP A 407 -43.16 22.46 -4.43
N GLY A 408 -42.39 21.42 -4.08
CA GLY A 408 -41.01 21.53 -3.61
C GLY A 408 -40.84 21.84 -2.12
N LYS A 409 -41.91 21.88 -1.32
CA LYS A 409 -41.85 22.12 0.13
C LYS A 409 -41.69 20.81 0.91
N PRO A 410 -40.88 20.77 1.97
CA PRO A 410 -40.68 19.55 2.74
C PRO A 410 -41.99 19.09 3.42
N TYR A 411 -42.13 17.77 3.64
CA TYR A 411 -43.28 17.22 4.36
C TYR A 411 -43.23 17.48 5.87
N TYR A 412 -42.03 17.62 6.44
CA TYR A 412 -41.79 18.01 7.83
C TYR A 412 -40.84 19.21 7.89
N SER A 413 -41.21 20.24 8.65
CA SER A 413 -40.42 21.47 8.80
C SER A 413 -40.16 21.84 10.26
N GLY A 414 -40.28 20.88 11.18
CA GLY A 414 -39.92 21.06 12.58
C GLY A 414 -38.41 21.18 12.76
N ASP A 415 -37.98 21.30 14.01
CA ASP A 415 -36.56 21.43 14.36
C ASP A 415 -35.82 20.09 14.16
N VAL A 416 -35.17 19.95 13.01
CA VAL A 416 -34.44 18.74 12.62
C VAL A 416 -33.10 18.64 13.38
N GLU A 417 -32.50 19.76 13.77
CA GLU A 417 -31.21 19.78 14.48
C GLU A 417 -31.36 19.18 15.89
N ASN A 418 -32.51 19.36 16.53
CA ASN A 418 -32.82 18.80 17.85
C ASN A 418 -33.36 17.35 17.82
N LEU A 419 -33.54 16.74 16.63
CA LEU A 419 -33.91 15.32 16.55
C LEU A 419 -32.75 14.38 16.92
N VAL A 420 -31.51 14.86 16.77
CA VAL A 420 -30.29 14.12 17.14
C VAL A 420 -29.76 14.67 18.47
N PRO A 421 -29.65 13.86 19.53
CA PRO A 421 -29.03 14.29 20.78
C PRO A 421 -27.59 14.77 20.54
N THR A 422 -27.25 15.96 21.04
CA THR A 422 -25.92 16.56 20.87
C THR A 422 -24.93 16.15 21.94
N ASP A 423 -25.41 15.83 23.15
CA ASP A 423 -24.60 15.36 24.29
C ASP A 423 -25.33 14.18 24.96
N VAL A 424 -24.73 12.98 24.90
CA VAL A 424 -25.22 11.77 25.60
C VAL A 424 -24.10 11.24 26.49
N ASP A 425 -24.37 11.17 27.79
CA ASP A 425 -23.40 10.65 28.75
C ASP A 425 -23.30 9.12 28.65
N PHE A 426 -22.10 8.57 28.85
CA PHE A 426 -21.88 7.11 28.79
C PHE A 426 -22.66 6.35 29.86
N GLU A 427 -22.86 6.93 31.05
CA GLU A 427 -23.69 6.33 32.10
C GLU A 427 -25.11 6.10 31.60
N THR A 428 -25.70 7.09 30.93
CA THR A 428 -27.05 6.99 30.38
C THR A 428 -27.13 5.92 29.28
N ILE A 429 -26.06 5.69 28.51
CA ILE A 429 -26.01 4.60 27.52
C ILE A 429 -25.94 3.24 28.20
N MET A 430 -25.13 3.13 29.25
CA MET A 430 -24.97 1.88 30.01
C MET A 430 -26.20 1.49 30.81
N ASP A 431 -27.04 2.44 31.20
CA ASP A 431 -28.30 2.19 31.91
C ASP A 431 -29.40 1.59 31.01
N ILE A 432 -29.21 1.57 29.69
CA ILE A 432 -30.19 0.96 28.78
C ILE A 432 -30.09 -0.56 28.85
N ASN A 433 -31.24 -1.17 29.15
CA ASN A 433 -31.44 -2.60 29.05
C ASN A 433 -32.21 -2.92 27.77
N TYR A 434 -31.65 -3.84 27.01
CA TYR A 434 -32.22 -4.37 25.78
C TYR A 434 -32.80 -5.76 26.01
N LYS A 435 -33.82 -6.16 25.26
CA LYS A 435 -34.37 -7.51 25.33
C LYS A 435 -33.81 -8.42 24.25
N LEU A 436 -33.37 -9.61 24.65
CA LEU A 436 -32.90 -10.66 23.77
C LEU A 436 -34.00 -11.69 23.50
N VAL A 437 -34.18 -12.07 22.24
CA VAL A 437 -35.19 -13.07 21.84
C VAL A 437 -34.56 -14.13 20.93
N GLU A 438 -34.60 -15.40 21.31
CA GLU A 438 -34.18 -16.48 20.41
C GLU A 438 -35.18 -16.71 19.26
N ASP A 439 -34.68 -17.15 18.10
CA ASP A 439 -35.50 -17.36 16.90
C ASP A 439 -36.69 -18.34 17.11
N PRO A 440 -36.54 -19.49 17.82
CA PRO A 440 -37.66 -20.40 18.05
C PRO A 440 -38.84 -19.75 18.80
N SER A 441 -38.58 -18.75 19.65
CA SER A 441 -39.60 -18.14 20.49
C SER A 441 -40.65 -17.32 19.72
N TYR A 442 -40.38 -17.00 18.44
CA TYR A 442 -41.40 -16.44 17.53
C TYR A 442 -42.49 -17.43 17.12
N TYR A 443 -42.26 -18.74 17.30
CA TYR A 443 -43.21 -19.78 16.88
C TYR A 443 -44.06 -20.28 18.06
N GLY A 444 -43.50 -20.29 19.27
CA GLY A 444 -44.17 -20.69 20.50
C GLY A 444 -43.18 -21.25 21.53
N THR A 445 -43.67 -21.47 22.75
CA THR A 445 -42.86 -21.95 23.88
C THR A 445 -43.00 -23.46 24.16
N GLU A 446 -43.94 -24.13 23.49
CA GLU A 446 -44.21 -25.57 23.68
C GLU A 446 -44.34 -26.29 22.34
N TYR A 447 -43.99 -27.58 22.32
CA TYR A 447 -44.23 -28.46 21.18
C TYR A 447 -45.41 -29.40 21.42
N THR A 448 -46.47 -29.23 20.62
CA THR A 448 -47.59 -30.16 20.45
C THR A 448 -47.57 -30.77 19.04
N GLU A 449 -47.57 -32.11 18.95
CA GLU A 449 -47.61 -32.86 17.68
C GLU A 449 -48.89 -32.53 16.88
N GLY A 450 -48.76 -32.39 15.56
CA GLY A 450 -49.87 -32.05 14.66
C GLY A 450 -50.24 -30.56 14.61
N THR A 451 -49.60 -29.72 15.43
CA THR A 451 -49.80 -28.26 15.41
C THR A 451 -49.01 -27.61 14.27
N VAL A 452 -49.62 -26.63 13.60
CA VAL A 452 -48.94 -25.77 12.64
C VAL A 452 -48.41 -24.55 13.39
N TYR A 453 -47.10 -24.34 13.34
CA TYR A 453 -46.44 -23.20 13.96
C TYR A 453 -46.27 -22.11 12.92
N GLU A 454 -46.99 -21.01 13.12
CA GLU A 454 -46.85 -19.82 12.30
C GLU A 454 -45.82 -18.88 12.93
N ASP A 455 -45.07 -18.18 12.08
CA ASP A 455 -44.10 -17.18 12.51
C ASP A 455 -44.84 -15.94 13.03
N LYS A 456 -44.73 -15.68 14.34
CA LYS A 456 -45.38 -14.54 15.01
C LYS A 456 -44.44 -13.35 15.18
N SER A 457 -43.29 -13.31 14.51
CA SER A 457 -42.36 -12.17 14.56
C SER A 457 -42.98 -10.83 14.10
N LYS A 458 -44.07 -10.88 13.34
CA LYS A 458 -44.84 -9.70 12.88
C LYS A 458 -46.09 -9.41 13.71
N ASP A 459 -46.44 -10.27 14.67
CA ASP A 459 -47.57 -10.05 15.57
C ASP A 459 -47.11 -9.15 16.72
N LYS A 460 -47.52 -7.87 16.69
CA LYS A 460 -47.06 -6.85 17.64
C LYS A 460 -47.45 -7.17 19.08
N ASP A 461 -48.62 -7.76 19.30
CA ASP A 461 -49.10 -8.09 20.64
C ASP A 461 -48.37 -9.31 21.20
N TYR A 462 -48.15 -10.32 20.35
CA TYR A 462 -47.36 -11.50 20.73
C TYR A 462 -45.92 -11.13 21.08
N VAL A 463 -45.24 -10.36 20.21
CA VAL A 463 -43.85 -9.93 20.46
C VAL A 463 -43.79 -9.07 21.72
N LYS A 464 -44.74 -8.17 21.94
CA LYS A 464 -44.80 -7.38 23.19
C LYS A 464 -44.95 -8.24 24.45
N SER A 465 -45.74 -9.31 24.40
CA SER A 465 -45.81 -10.27 25.51
C SER A 465 -44.50 -11.03 25.71
N LEU A 466 -43.89 -11.48 24.62
CA LEU A 466 -42.62 -12.21 24.64
C LEU A 466 -41.51 -11.37 25.28
N LEU A 467 -41.39 -10.10 24.88
CA LEU A 467 -40.39 -9.16 25.38
C LEU A 467 -40.51 -8.87 26.89
N SER A 468 -41.68 -9.10 27.49
CA SER A 468 -41.86 -8.91 28.93
C SER A 468 -41.15 -9.98 29.76
N ASP A 469 -41.01 -11.18 29.20
CA ASP A 469 -40.37 -12.34 29.84
C ASP A 469 -38.95 -12.62 29.31
N SER A 470 -38.50 -11.86 28.30
CA SER A 470 -37.17 -11.96 27.70
C SER A 470 -36.04 -11.47 28.61
N GLU A 471 -34.86 -12.07 28.44
CA GLU A 471 -33.63 -11.70 29.15
C GLU A 471 -33.12 -10.32 28.73
N ASP A 472 -32.44 -9.65 29.66
CA ASP A 472 -31.83 -8.35 29.43
C ASP A 472 -30.38 -8.49 28.92
N VAL A 473 -30.03 -7.68 27.93
CA VAL A 473 -28.68 -7.44 27.41
C VAL A 473 -28.35 -5.97 27.65
N TYR A 474 -27.14 -5.66 28.08
CA TYR A 474 -26.77 -4.31 28.49
C TYR A 474 -25.33 -3.97 28.11
N VAL A 475 -25.03 -2.67 27.99
CA VAL A 475 -23.67 -2.21 27.71
C VAL A 475 -22.84 -2.28 28.99
N ALA A 476 -21.99 -3.30 29.11
CA ALA A 476 -21.12 -3.52 30.26
C ALA A 476 -19.93 -2.53 30.31
N GLY A 477 -19.50 -2.05 29.14
CA GLY A 477 -18.39 -1.10 29.08
C GLY A 477 -18.25 -0.38 27.74
N VAL A 478 -17.47 0.70 27.76
CA VAL A 478 -17.17 1.54 26.60
C VAL A 478 -15.68 1.49 26.29
N LEU A 479 -15.34 1.07 25.07
CA LEU A 479 -13.99 0.89 24.58
C LEU A 479 -13.59 2.06 23.66
N ARG A 480 -12.35 2.52 23.79
CA ARG A 480 -11.76 3.54 22.93
C ARG A 480 -10.40 3.10 22.42
N LEU A 481 -10.12 3.39 21.17
CA LEU A 481 -8.81 3.11 20.59
C LEU A 481 -7.69 3.84 21.35
N LYS A 482 -6.60 3.14 21.67
CA LYS A 482 -5.43 3.71 22.37
C LYS A 482 -4.72 4.77 21.53
N GLU A 483 -4.08 5.72 22.21
CA GLU A 483 -3.28 6.75 21.55
C GLU A 483 -2.15 6.12 20.71
N GLY A 484 -2.04 6.53 19.45
CA GLY A 484 -1.04 6.01 18.50
C GLY A 484 -1.48 4.77 17.72
N VAL A 485 -2.64 4.18 18.03
CA VAL A 485 -3.29 3.17 17.21
C VAL A 485 -4.27 3.88 16.26
N THR A 486 -4.08 3.75 14.94
CA THR A 486 -4.93 4.43 13.93
C THR A 486 -6.17 3.62 13.58
N TYR A 487 -6.03 2.30 13.55
CA TYR A 487 -7.08 1.33 13.28
C TYR A 487 -6.90 0.18 14.28
N GLY A 488 -7.97 -0.24 14.95
CA GLY A 488 -7.96 -1.44 15.81
C GLY A 488 -8.88 -2.51 15.25
N SER A 489 -9.00 -3.65 15.92
CA SER A 489 -9.80 -4.79 15.48
C SER A 489 -11.32 -4.59 15.57
N LEU A 490 -11.77 -3.54 16.25
CA LEU A 490 -13.16 -3.18 16.48
C LEU A 490 -13.48 -1.80 15.86
N THR A 491 -14.44 -1.76 14.95
CA THR A 491 -14.94 -0.56 14.29
C THR A 491 -15.63 0.37 15.28
N ALA A 492 -15.24 1.64 15.27
CA ALA A 492 -15.87 2.68 16.08
C ALA A 492 -17.35 2.87 15.70
N GLY A 493 -18.19 3.09 16.71
CA GLY A 493 -19.64 3.10 16.62
C GLY A 493 -20.27 1.71 16.81
N GLY A 494 -19.51 0.62 16.73
CA GLY A 494 -20.03 -0.73 16.91
C GLY A 494 -20.36 -1.08 18.37
N ILE A 495 -21.36 -1.94 18.53
CA ILE A 495 -21.77 -2.64 19.75
C ILE A 495 -21.35 -4.09 19.58
N TYR A 496 -20.50 -4.56 20.47
CA TYR A 496 -19.82 -5.84 20.34
C TYR A 496 -20.31 -6.82 21.39
N TYR A 497 -20.95 -7.90 20.95
CA TYR A 497 -21.33 -9.01 21.82
C TYR A 497 -20.20 -10.04 21.90
N THR A 498 -20.00 -10.59 23.09
CA THR A 498 -18.92 -11.55 23.35
C THR A 498 -19.27 -12.93 22.81
N LYS A 499 -18.24 -13.78 22.68
CA LYS A 499 -18.44 -15.21 22.44
C LYS A 499 -19.36 -15.85 23.48
N ALA A 500 -19.28 -15.42 24.74
CA ALA A 500 -20.14 -15.92 25.81
C ALA A 500 -21.63 -15.68 25.52
N LEU A 501 -22.00 -14.53 24.93
CA LEU A 501 -23.39 -14.30 24.48
C LEU A 501 -23.79 -15.27 23.37
N VAL A 502 -22.89 -15.49 22.40
CA VAL A 502 -23.14 -16.41 21.27
C VAL A 502 -23.37 -17.83 21.77
N ASP A 503 -22.50 -18.30 22.67
CA ASP A 503 -22.60 -19.62 23.28
C ASP A 503 -23.89 -19.75 24.12
N HIS A 504 -24.27 -18.70 24.84
CA HIS A 504 -25.52 -18.65 25.60
C HIS A 504 -26.77 -18.73 24.71
N ILE A 505 -26.83 -17.94 23.63
CA ILE A 505 -27.95 -18.01 22.66
C ILE A 505 -28.00 -19.39 22.00
N TYR A 506 -26.85 -19.97 21.67
CA TYR A 506 -26.75 -21.31 21.12
C TYR A 506 -27.35 -22.35 22.08
N GLU A 507 -26.92 -22.35 23.35
CA GLU A 507 -27.42 -23.28 24.37
C GLU A 507 -28.93 -23.16 24.60
N GLN A 508 -29.46 -21.93 24.64
CA GLN A 508 -30.91 -21.69 24.75
C GLN A 508 -31.68 -22.19 23.52
N THR A 509 -31.16 -21.91 22.33
CA THR A 509 -31.77 -22.35 21.06
C THR A 509 -31.78 -23.87 20.99
N GLU A 510 -30.67 -24.51 21.34
CA GLU A 510 -30.55 -25.97 21.41
C GLU A 510 -31.54 -26.56 22.42
N ALA A 511 -31.72 -25.96 23.59
CA ALA A 511 -32.65 -26.43 24.60
C ALA A 511 -34.13 -26.26 24.22
N ASN A 512 -34.44 -25.45 23.19
CA ASN A 512 -35.81 -25.13 22.83
C ASN A 512 -36.61 -26.38 22.37
N PRO A 513 -37.86 -26.58 22.87
CA PRO A 513 -38.67 -27.75 22.50
C PRO A 513 -38.90 -27.94 21.00
N LEU A 514 -39.05 -26.86 20.24
CA LEU A 514 -39.25 -26.94 18.78
C LEU A 514 -37.98 -27.40 18.05
N VAL A 515 -36.82 -26.94 18.52
CA VAL A 515 -35.51 -27.34 17.99
C VAL A 515 -35.26 -28.83 18.28
N GLN A 516 -35.47 -29.26 19.53
CA GLN A 516 -35.35 -30.67 19.91
C GLN A 516 -36.31 -31.57 19.10
N ALA A 517 -37.55 -31.12 18.89
CA ALA A 517 -38.52 -31.84 18.07
C ALA A 517 -38.07 -31.94 16.59
N GLN A 518 -37.52 -30.87 16.01
CA GLN A 518 -37.00 -30.89 14.63
C GLN A 518 -35.84 -31.86 14.48
N LYS A 519 -34.88 -31.85 15.42
CA LYS A 519 -33.70 -32.75 15.41
C LYS A 519 -34.09 -34.21 15.56
N ALA A 520 -35.10 -34.51 16.39
CA ALA A 520 -35.63 -35.86 16.54
C ALA A 520 -36.37 -36.37 15.29
N ASN A 521 -36.80 -35.47 14.39
CA ASN A 521 -37.58 -35.80 13.20
C ASN A 521 -36.94 -35.20 11.92
N PRO A 522 -35.78 -35.70 11.46
CA PRO A 522 -35.03 -35.12 10.34
C PRO A 522 -35.76 -35.18 9.00
N ASP A 523 -36.71 -36.11 8.82
CA ASP A 523 -37.46 -36.28 7.57
C ASP A 523 -38.82 -35.56 7.56
N LYS A 524 -39.17 -34.86 8.66
CA LYS A 524 -40.47 -34.20 8.83
C LYS A 524 -40.32 -32.71 9.09
N ASN A 525 -41.28 -31.94 8.55
CA ASN A 525 -41.45 -30.54 8.84
C ASN A 525 -42.30 -30.35 10.11
N ILE A 526 -41.65 -30.14 11.25
CA ILE A 526 -42.35 -29.96 12.54
C ILE A 526 -43.14 -28.64 12.61
N LEU A 527 -42.74 -27.62 11.84
CA LEU A 527 -43.44 -26.33 11.78
C LEU A 527 -44.77 -26.44 11.01
N GLN A 528 -44.95 -27.45 10.15
CA GLN A 528 -46.19 -27.69 9.40
C GLN A 528 -46.94 -28.95 9.86
N GLY A 529 -47.05 -29.16 11.18
CA GLY A 529 -47.81 -30.28 11.75
C GLY A 529 -47.16 -31.66 11.58
N GLY A 530 -45.85 -31.72 11.30
CA GLY A 530 -45.10 -32.99 11.22
C GLY A 530 -45.23 -33.74 9.89
N LYS A 531 -45.65 -33.07 8.81
CA LYS A 531 -45.70 -33.64 7.45
C LYS A 531 -44.31 -33.96 6.91
N SER A 532 -44.21 -34.82 5.90
CA SER A 532 -42.93 -35.02 5.19
C SER A 532 -42.48 -33.73 4.49
N PHE A 533 -41.17 -33.56 4.30
CA PHE A 533 -40.66 -32.38 3.58
C PHE A 533 -41.12 -32.31 2.11
N GLU A 534 -41.40 -33.46 1.49
CA GLU A 534 -41.94 -33.56 0.15
C GLU A 534 -43.38 -32.99 0.07
N GLU A 535 -44.21 -33.30 1.07
CA GLU A 535 -45.58 -32.78 1.18
C GLU A 535 -45.60 -31.30 1.59
N ALA A 536 -44.69 -30.90 2.49
CA ALA A 536 -44.59 -29.55 3.04
C ALA A 536 -43.91 -28.54 2.09
N LYS A 537 -43.28 -29.02 1.01
CA LYS A 537 -42.46 -28.22 0.09
C LYS A 537 -41.41 -27.37 0.84
N GLY A 538 -40.60 -28.02 1.66
CA GLY A 538 -39.49 -27.37 2.38
C GLY A 538 -38.34 -28.33 2.63
N SER A 539 -37.36 -27.92 3.42
CA SER A 539 -36.23 -28.77 3.80
C SER A 539 -35.88 -28.70 5.28
N TYR A 540 -35.20 -29.72 5.78
CA TYR A 540 -34.66 -29.77 7.14
C TYR A 540 -33.77 -28.56 7.43
N THR A 541 -32.85 -28.25 6.50
CA THR A 541 -31.91 -27.13 6.63
C THR A 541 -32.63 -25.78 6.72
N GLU A 542 -33.68 -25.56 5.93
CA GLU A 542 -34.49 -24.34 6.02
C GLU A 542 -35.22 -24.21 7.35
N ASN A 543 -35.77 -25.31 7.87
CA ASN A 543 -36.42 -25.31 9.18
C ASN A 543 -35.42 -25.03 10.31
N CYS A 544 -34.26 -25.68 10.29
CA CYS A 544 -33.18 -25.41 11.24
C CYS A 544 -32.75 -23.94 11.19
N LYS A 545 -32.59 -23.37 9.99
CA LYS A 545 -32.27 -21.95 9.82
C LYS A 545 -33.35 -21.02 10.40
N LYS A 546 -34.64 -21.32 10.20
CA LYS A 546 -35.75 -20.54 10.78
C LYS A 546 -35.78 -20.59 12.30
N LEU A 547 -35.36 -21.71 12.87
CA LEU A 547 -35.28 -21.94 14.31
C LEU A 547 -33.93 -21.48 14.89
N GLY A 548 -33.08 -20.77 14.13
CA GLY A 548 -31.79 -20.28 14.62
C GLY A 548 -30.76 -21.38 14.91
N VAL A 549 -31.00 -22.62 14.47
CA VAL A 549 -30.08 -23.75 14.71
C VAL A 549 -28.82 -23.55 13.88
N SER A 550 -27.68 -23.45 14.57
CA SER A 550 -26.35 -23.41 13.95
C SER A 550 -25.62 -24.75 14.10
N ASP A 551 -24.76 -25.08 13.15
CA ASP A 551 -23.90 -26.28 13.18
C ASP A 551 -22.49 -25.88 13.66
N PRO A 552 -22.02 -26.36 14.83
CA PRO A 552 -20.69 -26.06 15.36
C PRO A 552 -19.54 -26.53 14.43
N ASP A 553 -19.81 -27.46 13.53
CA ASP A 553 -18.83 -27.94 12.56
C ASP A 553 -18.83 -27.12 11.26
N THR A 554 -19.87 -26.33 11.01
CA THR A 554 -20.07 -25.60 9.75
C THR A 554 -20.24 -24.10 10.03
N PRO A 555 -19.14 -23.33 10.08
CA PRO A 555 -19.23 -21.89 10.30
C PRO A 555 -19.94 -21.20 9.13
N ALA A 556 -20.65 -20.12 9.41
CA ALA A 556 -21.26 -19.26 8.39
C ALA A 556 -20.23 -18.32 7.75
N THR A 557 -19.23 -17.91 8.53
CA THR A 557 -18.10 -17.08 8.08
C THR A 557 -16.84 -17.45 8.85
N ILE A 558 -15.71 -17.50 8.14
CA ILE A 558 -14.37 -17.64 8.73
C ILE A 558 -13.66 -16.30 8.55
N TYR A 559 -13.31 -15.66 9.66
CA TYR A 559 -12.50 -14.45 9.66
C TYR A 559 -11.05 -14.81 9.95
N MET A 560 -10.15 -14.41 9.05
CA MET A 560 -8.71 -14.62 9.21
C MET A 560 -8.04 -13.25 9.32
N TYR A 561 -7.51 -12.94 10.51
CA TYR A 561 -6.85 -11.67 10.84
C TYR A 561 -5.33 -11.84 10.66
N PRO A 562 -4.74 -11.40 9.54
CA PRO A 562 -3.31 -11.60 9.29
C PRO A 562 -2.48 -10.84 10.32
N LEU A 563 -1.39 -11.45 10.80
CA LEU A 563 -0.47 -10.79 11.74
C LEU A 563 0.34 -9.67 11.07
N GLY A 564 0.48 -9.74 9.76
CA GLY A 564 1.17 -8.77 8.92
C GLY A 564 0.97 -9.05 7.43
N PHE A 565 1.63 -8.28 6.57
CA PHE A 565 1.44 -8.39 5.11
C PHE A 565 2.21 -9.57 4.51
N GLU A 566 3.41 -9.89 5.00
CA GLU A 566 4.14 -11.09 4.58
C GLU A 566 3.30 -12.33 4.92
N GLU A 567 2.74 -12.36 6.12
CA GLU A 567 1.84 -13.40 6.58
C GLU A 567 0.53 -13.43 5.79
N LYS A 568 0.01 -12.28 5.36
CA LYS A 568 -1.16 -12.22 4.46
C LYS A 568 -0.85 -12.82 3.09
N ALA A 569 0.32 -12.52 2.52
CA ALA A 569 0.73 -13.07 1.23
C ALA A 569 0.93 -14.59 1.33
N GLU A 570 1.56 -15.06 2.42
CA GLU A 570 1.68 -16.49 2.75
C GLU A 570 0.31 -17.14 2.98
N LEU A 571 -0.61 -16.46 3.65
CA LEU A 571 -1.98 -16.93 3.85
C LEU A 571 -2.75 -17.05 2.52
N SER A 572 -2.56 -16.11 1.60
CA SER A 572 -3.12 -16.20 0.25
C SER A 572 -2.59 -17.44 -0.49
N GLU A 573 -1.29 -17.72 -0.35
CA GLU A 573 -0.67 -18.90 -0.95
C GLU A 573 -1.13 -20.21 -0.28
N PHE A 574 -1.36 -20.19 1.04
CA PHE A 574 -1.95 -21.31 1.78
C PHE A 574 -3.35 -21.65 1.24
N ILE A 575 -4.23 -20.65 1.05
CA ILE A 575 -5.56 -20.86 0.47
C ILE A 575 -5.47 -21.37 -0.97
N LYS A 576 -4.55 -20.83 -1.79
CA LYS A 576 -4.31 -21.34 -3.16
C LYS A 576 -3.86 -22.80 -3.15
N THR A 577 -2.99 -23.17 -2.22
CA THR A 577 -2.52 -24.56 -2.07
C THR A 577 -3.68 -25.49 -1.74
N TYR A 578 -4.58 -25.08 -0.84
CA TYR A 578 -5.83 -25.80 -0.56
C TYR A 578 -6.72 -25.92 -1.81
N ASN A 579 -6.88 -24.84 -2.59
CA ASN A 579 -7.73 -24.84 -3.79
C ASN A 579 -7.18 -25.70 -4.93
N LYS A 580 -5.85 -25.78 -5.07
CA LYS A 580 -5.18 -26.45 -6.18
C LYS A 580 -5.61 -27.91 -6.35
N GLN A 581 -5.81 -28.64 -5.25
CA GLN A 581 -6.25 -30.04 -5.32
C GLN A 581 -7.63 -30.20 -5.96
N PHE A 582 -8.54 -29.25 -5.73
CA PHE A 582 -9.88 -29.26 -6.30
C PHE A 582 -9.90 -28.76 -7.74
N GLU A 583 -9.04 -27.79 -8.07
CA GLU A 583 -8.85 -27.31 -9.43
C GLU A 583 -8.32 -28.42 -10.37
N GLU A 584 -7.33 -29.20 -9.90
CA GLU A 584 -6.79 -30.33 -10.65
C GLU A 584 -7.85 -31.44 -10.87
N ASN A 585 -8.64 -31.75 -9.84
CA ASN A 585 -9.74 -32.72 -9.93
C ASN A 585 -10.87 -32.25 -10.86
N ALA A 586 -11.33 -31.01 -10.71
CA ALA A 586 -12.37 -30.42 -11.55
C ALA A 586 -11.94 -30.41 -13.03
N THR A 587 -10.69 -30.03 -13.31
CA THR A 587 -10.13 -30.03 -14.66
C THR A 587 -10.09 -31.43 -15.26
N ALA A 588 -9.73 -32.44 -14.48
CA ALA A 588 -9.72 -33.83 -14.93
C ALA A 588 -11.14 -34.34 -15.27
N LEU A 589 -12.13 -34.04 -14.42
CA LEU A 589 -13.54 -34.39 -14.62
C LEU A 589 -14.16 -33.68 -15.82
N GLU A 590 -13.85 -32.40 -16.01
CA GLU A 590 -14.33 -31.62 -17.15
C GLU A 590 -13.74 -32.13 -18.49
N ASN A 591 -12.48 -32.57 -18.48
CA ASN A 591 -11.88 -33.24 -19.64
C ASN A 591 -12.57 -34.58 -19.95
N LEU A 592 -12.94 -35.36 -18.93
CA LEU A 592 -13.71 -36.61 -19.09
C LEU A 592 -15.12 -36.34 -19.63
N SER A 593 -15.78 -35.29 -19.13
CA SER A 593 -17.08 -34.82 -19.63
C SER A 593 -17.01 -34.51 -21.13
N LYS A 594 -16.05 -33.68 -21.55
CA LYS A 594 -15.83 -33.32 -22.97
C LYS A 594 -15.52 -34.54 -23.84
N GLN A 595 -14.75 -35.49 -23.32
CA GLN A 595 -14.46 -36.74 -24.02
C GLN A 595 -15.73 -37.57 -24.24
N LYS A 596 -16.59 -37.68 -23.23
CA LYS A 596 -17.87 -38.42 -23.31
C LYS A 596 -18.88 -37.73 -24.23
N GLU A 597 -18.90 -36.40 -24.25
CA GLU A 597 -19.74 -35.65 -25.18
C GLU A 597 -19.28 -35.84 -26.64
N ALA A 598 -17.98 -35.89 -26.89
CA ALA A 598 -17.42 -36.21 -28.21
C ALA A 598 -17.75 -37.66 -28.63
N GLU A 599 -17.64 -38.63 -27.71
CA GLU A 599 -18.05 -40.02 -27.93
C GLU A 599 -19.53 -40.12 -28.30
N ALA A 600 -20.40 -39.39 -27.60
CA ALA A 600 -21.83 -39.35 -27.90
C ALA A 600 -22.12 -38.84 -29.33
N LYS A 601 -21.41 -37.80 -29.78
CA LYS A 601 -21.54 -37.25 -31.13
C LYS A 601 -21.11 -38.25 -32.21
N GLU A 602 -20.07 -39.04 -31.95
CA GLU A 602 -19.62 -40.08 -32.90
C GLU A 602 -20.57 -41.28 -32.94
N LEU A 603 -21.10 -41.72 -31.80
CA LEU A 603 -22.10 -42.79 -31.72
C LEU A 603 -23.42 -42.43 -32.42
N GLU A 604 -23.85 -41.17 -32.28
CA GLU A 604 -25.04 -40.64 -32.96
C GLU A 604 -24.86 -40.63 -34.49
N LYS A 605 -23.67 -40.24 -34.99
CA LYS A 605 -23.32 -40.37 -36.42
C LYS A 605 -23.29 -41.81 -36.90
N ALA A 606 -22.91 -42.75 -36.02
CA ALA A 606 -22.88 -44.18 -36.32
C ALA A 606 -24.26 -44.87 -36.23
N GLY A 607 -25.30 -44.16 -35.76
CA GLY A 607 -26.67 -44.68 -35.63
C GLY A 607 -26.95 -45.44 -34.33
N ASP A 608 -26.03 -45.42 -33.36
CA ASP A 608 -26.22 -46.00 -32.02
C ASP A 608 -26.80 -44.96 -31.06
N LEU A 609 -28.13 -44.83 -31.08
CA LEU A 609 -28.84 -43.84 -30.27
C LEU A 609 -28.83 -44.16 -28.77
N GLU A 610 -28.79 -45.45 -28.40
CA GLU A 610 -28.79 -45.88 -26.99
C GLU A 610 -27.40 -45.66 -26.36
N GLY A 611 -26.34 -46.01 -27.09
CA GLY A 611 -24.95 -45.70 -26.69
C GLY A 611 -24.69 -44.20 -26.60
N ALA A 612 -25.21 -43.41 -27.56
CA ALA A 612 -25.11 -41.95 -27.52
C ALA A 612 -25.82 -41.35 -26.29
N ALA A 613 -27.00 -41.86 -25.91
CA ALA A 613 -27.72 -41.40 -24.72
C ALA A 613 -26.97 -41.72 -23.42
N ALA A 614 -26.41 -42.94 -23.31
CA ALA A 614 -25.60 -43.33 -22.15
C ALA A 614 -24.32 -42.48 -22.02
N ALA A 615 -23.64 -42.19 -23.15
CA ALA A 615 -22.46 -41.33 -23.17
C ALA A 615 -22.79 -39.87 -22.79
N ARG A 616 -23.94 -39.34 -23.21
CA ARG A 616 -24.41 -38.00 -22.76
C ARG A 616 -24.69 -37.96 -21.26
N LEU A 617 -25.39 -38.96 -20.71
CA LEU A 617 -25.64 -39.05 -19.27
C LEU A 617 -24.32 -39.11 -18.47
N ALA A 618 -23.34 -39.87 -18.96
CA ALA A 618 -22.02 -39.93 -18.35
C ALA A 618 -21.29 -38.58 -18.42
N ALA A 619 -21.38 -37.86 -19.54
CA ALA A 619 -20.82 -36.51 -19.67
C ALA A 619 -21.46 -35.54 -18.66
N GLU A 620 -22.79 -35.55 -18.54
CA GLU A 620 -23.53 -34.73 -17.57
C GLU A 620 -23.13 -35.06 -16.13
N ASN A 621 -22.96 -36.34 -15.79
CA ASN A 621 -22.51 -36.74 -14.45
C ASN A 621 -21.09 -36.25 -14.16
N TYR A 622 -20.14 -36.42 -15.09
CA TYR A 622 -18.77 -35.90 -14.91
C TYR A 622 -18.74 -34.37 -14.82
N HIS A 623 -19.54 -33.66 -15.60
CA HIS A 623 -19.66 -32.21 -15.50
C HIS A 623 -20.23 -31.78 -14.14
N LYS A 624 -21.26 -32.48 -13.64
CA LYS A 624 -21.83 -32.22 -12.31
C LYS A 624 -20.83 -32.50 -11.18
N GLU A 625 -20.02 -33.55 -11.31
CA GLU A 625 -18.93 -33.84 -10.39
C GLU A 625 -17.84 -32.76 -10.45
N ALA A 626 -17.50 -32.25 -11.64
CA ALA A 626 -16.54 -31.14 -11.80
C ALA A 626 -17.03 -29.88 -11.09
N LEU A 627 -18.29 -29.50 -11.27
CA LEU A 627 -18.92 -28.38 -10.56
C LEU A 627 -18.94 -28.58 -9.04
N ALA A 628 -19.10 -29.83 -8.57
CA ALA A 628 -19.05 -30.15 -7.15
C ALA A 628 -17.63 -30.02 -6.57
N GLU A 629 -16.58 -30.33 -7.34
CA GLU A 629 -15.19 -30.06 -6.95
C GLU A 629 -14.89 -28.56 -6.96
N GLU A 630 -15.36 -27.80 -7.96
CA GLU A 630 -15.24 -26.33 -7.98
C GLU A 630 -15.93 -25.69 -6.76
N GLY A 631 -17.07 -26.21 -6.33
CA GLY A 631 -17.77 -25.75 -5.12
C GLY A 631 -17.05 -26.04 -3.80
N LYS A 632 -15.98 -26.85 -3.80
CA LYS A 632 -15.12 -27.06 -2.61
C LYS A 632 -13.99 -26.04 -2.51
N GLN A 633 -13.75 -25.27 -3.58
CA GLN A 633 -12.75 -24.20 -3.56
C GLN A 633 -13.21 -23.07 -2.65
N ILE A 634 -12.23 -22.39 -2.06
CA ILE A 634 -12.41 -21.22 -1.23
C ILE A 634 -12.13 -19.97 -2.04
N LYS A 635 -13.16 -19.15 -2.21
CA LYS A 635 -13.09 -17.82 -2.81
C LYS A 635 -13.35 -16.77 -1.74
N TYR A 636 -12.58 -15.69 -1.78
CA TYR A 636 -12.68 -14.55 -0.87
C TYR A 636 -12.35 -13.26 -1.62
N THR A 637 -12.79 -12.14 -1.08
CA THR A 637 -12.52 -10.80 -1.62
C THR A 637 -11.55 -10.05 -0.71
N ASP A 638 -10.40 -9.64 -1.25
CA ASP A 638 -9.42 -8.81 -0.52
C ASP A 638 -9.56 -7.32 -0.90
N MET A 639 -10.55 -6.65 -0.30
CA MET A 639 -10.83 -5.24 -0.59
C MET A 639 -9.67 -4.32 -0.20
N VAL A 640 -9.01 -4.58 0.94
CA VAL A 640 -7.87 -3.79 1.41
C VAL A 640 -6.69 -3.94 0.45
N GLY A 641 -6.35 -5.17 0.06
CA GLY A 641 -5.31 -5.43 -0.92
C GLY A 641 -5.60 -4.76 -2.25
N MET A 642 -6.86 -4.74 -2.69
CA MET A 642 -7.29 -4.06 -3.90
C MET A 642 -7.09 -2.54 -3.82
N ILE A 643 -7.61 -1.88 -2.78
CA ILE A 643 -7.51 -0.42 -2.60
C ILE A 643 -6.03 0.00 -2.51
N ILE A 644 -5.26 -0.69 -1.69
CA ILE A 644 -3.86 -0.41 -1.47
C ILE A 644 -3.05 -0.68 -2.74
N GLY A 645 -3.34 -1.77 -3.45
CA GLY A 645 -2.74 -2.06 -4.75
C GLY A 645 -2.97 -0.94 -5.76
N THR A 646 -4.19 -0.37 -5.81
CA THR A 646 -4.51 0.79 -6.65
C THR A 646 -3.72 2.03 -6.22
N VAL A 647 -3.67 2.35 -4.92
CA VAL A 647 -2.91 3.49 -4.39
C VAL A 647 -1.42 3.37 -4.73
N THR A 648 -0.83 2.20 -4.49
CA THR A 648 0.57 1.89 -4.81
C THR A 648 0.84 2.05 -6.31
N THR A 649 -0.07 1.56 -7.16
CA THR A 649 0.04 1.70 -8.62
C THR A 649 0.03 3.18 -9.05
N ILE A 650 -0.84 4.01 -8.46
CA ILE A 650 -0.90 5.45 -8.74
C ILE A 650 0.40 6.15 -8.29
N VAL A 651 0.88 5.85 -7.09
CA VAL A 651 2.13 6.42 -6.56
C VAL A 651 3.32 6.04 -7.44
N ASP A 652 3.43 4.78 -7.85
CA ASP A 652 4.49 4.34 -8.75
C ASP A 652 4.39 5.00 -10.13
N ALA A 653 3.19 5.17 -10.68
CA ALA A 653 3.00 5.88 -11.94
C ALA A 653 3.49 7.34 -11.85
N VAL A 654 3.10 8.08 -10.79
CA VAL A 654 3.56 9.45 -10.55
C VAL A 654 5.08 9.51 -10.39
N LYS A 655 5.65 8.58 -9.61
CA LYS A 655 7.10 8.44 -9.41
C LYS A 655 7.83 8.27 -10.75
N TYR A 656 7.40 7.36 -11.63
CA TYR A 656 8.06 7.15 -12.92
C TYR A 656 7.93 8.36 -13.86
N VAL A 657 6.78 9.03 -13.89
CA VAL A 657 6.60 10.27 -14.65
C VAL A 657 7.55 11.37 -14.17
N LEU A 658 7.65 11.57 -12.86
CA LEU A 658 8.57 12.57 -12.29
C LEU A 658 10.04 12.21 -12.55
N ILE A 659 10.42 10.95 -12.44
CA ILE A 659 11.77 10.48 -12.79
C ILE A 659 12.07 10.76 -14.28
N ALA A 660 11.11 10.54 -15.18
CA ALA A 660 11.27 10.85 -16.60
C ALA A 660 11.54 12.34 -16.83
N PHE A 661 10.79 13.25 -16.19
CA PHE A 661 11.03 14.70 -16.29
C PHE A 661 12.40 15.12 -15.75
N VAL A 662 12.81 14.56 -14.60
CA VAL A 662 14.12 14.90 -14.03
C VAL A 662 15.28 14.31 -14.83
N SER A 663 15.09 13.17 -15.50
CA SER A 663 16.10 12.61 -16.40
C SER A 663 16.50 13.60 -17.52
N ILE A 664 15.54 14.38 -18.03
CA ILE A 664 15.80 15.45 -19.02
C ILE A 664 16.67 16.54 -18.39
N SER A 665 16.36 16.94 -17.15
CA SER A 665 17.13 17.95 -16.41
C SER A 665 18.57 17.49 -16.13
N LEU A 666 18.79 16.20 -15.91
CA LEU A 666 20.13 15.59 -15.78
C LEU A 666 20.93 15.67 -17.07
N VAL A 667 20.29 15.39 -18.22
CA VAL A 667 20.95 15.53 -19.53
C VAL A 667 21.37 16.99 -19.76
N VAL A 668 20.46 17.94 -19.50
CA VAL A 668 20.77 19.39 -19.63
C VAL A 668 21.91 19.80 -18.69
N SER A 669 21.91 19.29 -17.45
CA SER A 669 23.00 19.51 -16.49
C SER A 669 24.33 18.95 -16.99
N SER A 670 24.33 17.76 -17.60
CA SER A 670 25.55 17.15 -18.17
C SER A 670 26.13 17.97 -19.33
N LEU A 671 25.27 18.53 -20.19
CA LEU A 671 25.68 19.40 -21.29
C LEU A 671 26.31 20.70 -20.77
N MET A 672 25.73 21.31 -19.73
CA MET A 672 26.31 22.50 -19.08
C MET A 672 27.70 22.21 -18.51
N ILE A 673 27.89 21.06 -17.84
CA ILE A 673 29.20 20.66 -17.31
C ILE A 673 30.20 20.47 -18.46
N GLY A 674 29.79 19.87 -19.58
CA GLY A 674 30.63 19.72 -20.77
C GLY A 674 31.07 21.06 -21.38
N ILE A 675 30.14 22.00 -21.53
CA ILE A 675 30.42 23.36 -22.04
C ILE A 675 31.41 24.08 -21.12
N ILE A 676 31.18 24.03 -19.81
CA ILE A 676 32.03 24.74 -18.84
C ILE A 676 33.42 24.11 -18.78
N THR A 677 33.51 22.78 -18.88
CA THR A 677 34.80 22.08 -18.98
C THR A 677 35.54 22.47 -20.25
N CYS A 678 34.83 22.67 -21.38
CA CYS A 678 35.42 23.17 -22.62
C CYS A 678 35.98 24.59 -22.45
N ILE A 679 35.24 25.49 -21.79
CA ILE A 679 35.72 26.84 -21.46
C ILE A 679 36.96 26.77 -20.57
N SER A 680 36.98 25.89 -19.56
CA SER A 680 38.14 25.69 -18.68
C SER A 680 39.39 25.24 -19.46
N VAL A 681 39.23 24.37 -20.46
CA VAL A 681 40.33 23.94 -21.36
C VAL A 681 40.84 25.10 -22.20
N LEU A 682 39.95 25.97 -22.69
CA LEU A 682 40.32 27.14 -23.50
C LEU A 682 41.05 28.21 -22.67
N GLU A 683 40.64 28.44 -21.43
CA GLU A 683 41.32 29.36 -20.52
C GLU A 683 42.72 28.90 -20.11
N ARG A 684 42.98 27.57 -20.09
CA ARG A 684 44.23 26.96 -19.62
C ARG A 684 45.13 26.44 -20.75
N THR A 685 44.96 26.94 -21.97
CA THR A 685 45.78 26.52 -23.12
C THR A 685 47.28 26.70 -22.88
N LYS A 686 47.72 27.81 -22.28
CA LYS A 686 49.13 28.06 -21.94
C LYS A 686 49.68 27.01 -20.97
N GLU A 687 48.95 26.69 -19.90
CA GLU A 687 49.32 25.67 -18.91
C GLU A 687 49.46 24.28 -19.55
N ILE A 688 48.55 23.92 -20.47
CA ILE A 688 48.62 22.66 -21.23
C ILE A 688 49.88 22.63 -22.12
N GLY A 689 50.22 23.75 -22.75
CA GLY A 689 51.43 23.91 -23.58
C GLY A 689 52.71 23.65 -22.79
N VAL A 690 52.82 24.25 -21.60
CA VAL A 690 53.97 24.06 -20.68
C VAL A 690 54.10 22.59 -20.24
N LEU A 691 53.00 21.98 -19.76
CA LEU A 691 53.00 20.59 -19.32
C LEU A 691 53.40 19.61 -20.45
N ARG A 692 52.92 19.86 -21.67
CA ARG A 692 53.28 19.05 -22.84
C ARG A 692 54.74 19.23 -23.27
N SER A 693 55.30 20.43 -23.14
CA SER A 693 56.71 20.71 -23.46
C SER A 693 57.70 20.05 -22.48
N ILE A 694 57.26 19.83 -21.23
CA ILE A 694 58.06 19.15 -20.19
C ILE A 694 57.93 17.61 -20.28
N GLY A 695 57.15 17.11 -21.25
CA GLY A 695 57.05 15.69 -21.58
C GLY A 695 55.79 14.99 -21.07
N ALA A 696 54.74 15.71 -20.68
CA ALA A 696 53.44 15.10 -20.40
C ALA A 696 52.83 14.51 -21.68
N SER A 697 52.39 13.25 -21.62
CA SER A 697 51.75 12.58 -22.75
C SER A 697 50.33 13.12 -22.99
N LYS A 698 49.78 12.90 -24.20
CA LYS A 698 48.37 13.24 -24.50
C LYS A 698 47.40 12.59 -23.52
N HIS A 699 47.74 11.40 -23.02
CA HIS A 699 46.93 10.68 -22.04
C HIS A 699 47.03 11.32 -20.65
N ASP A 700 48.22 11.79 -20.25
CA ASP A 700 48.41 12.49 -18.97
C ASP A 700 47.59 13.79 -18.94
N ILE A 701 47.59 14.57 -20.02
CA ILE A 701 46.77 15.79 -20.14
C ILE A 701 45.28 15.43 -20.05
N SER A 702 44.82 14.40 -20.78
CA SER A 702 43.42 13.97 -20.70
C SER A 702 43.03 13.47 -19.31
N ASN A 703 43.94 12.82 -18.58
CA ASN A 703 43.68 12.30 -17.23
C ASN A 703 43.56 13.41 -16.18
N VAL A 704 44.29 14.53 -16.33
CA VAL A 704 44.13 15.70 -15.46
C VAL A 704 42.71 16.28 -15.60
N PHE A 705 42.25 16.52 -16.83
CA PHE A 705 40.89 17.04 -17.07
C PHE A 705 39.79 16.03 -16.71
N ASN A 706 39.98 14.74 -16.97
CA ASN A 706 39.05 13.70 -16.52
C ASN A 706 39.00 13.61 -14.99
N ALA A 707 40.12 13.81 -14.29
CA ALA A 707 40.14 13.88 -12.83
C ALA A 707 39.45 15.16 -12.31
N GLU A 708 39.54 16.27 -13.05
CA GLU A 708 38.79 17.50 -12.75
C GLU A 708 37.27 17.26 -12.85
N THR A 709 36.80 16.58 -13.90
CA THR A 709 35.36 16.29 -14.06
C THR A 709 34.83 15.28 -13.04
N VAL A 710 35.64 14.30 -12.62
CA VAL A 710 35.30 13.39 -11.51
C VAL A 710 35.15 14.16 -10.20
N CYS A 711 36.06 15.09 -9.89
CA CYS A 711 35.96 15.91 -8.68
C CYS A 711 34.73 16.83 -8.71
N ILE A 712 34.43 17.44 -9.85
CA ILE A 712 33.23 18.26 -10.03
C ILE A 712 31.96 17.42 -9.85
N GLY A 713 31.92 16.20 -10.40
CA GLY A 713 30.79 15.28 -10.25
C GLY A 713 30.60 14.79 -8.82
N ALA A 714 31.69 14.40 -8.14
CA ALA A 714 31.64 14.04 -6.73
C ALA A 714 31.13 15.22 -5.87
N GLY A 715 31.62 16.43 -6.15
CA GLY A 715 31.16 17.67 -5.50
C GLY A 715 29.68 17.93 -5.77
N ALA A 716 29.24 17.91 -7.03
CA ALA A 716 27.85 18.15 -7.42
C ALA A 716 26.89 17.12 -6.82
N GLY A 717 27.25 15.84 -6.84
CA GLY A 717 26.47 14.77 -6.21
C GLY A 717 26.35 14.95 -4.70
N LEU A 718 27.45 15.25 -4.02
CA LEU A 718 27.46 15.45 -2.57
C LEU A 718 26.69 16.71 -2.17
N PHE A 719 26.85 17.81 -2.91
CA PHE A 719 26.04 19.02 -2.76
C PHE A 719 24.55 18.72 -2.97
N GLY A 720 24.20 17.94 -4.00
CA GLY A 720 22.82 17.56 -4.27
C GLY A 720 22.20 16.79 -3.11
N VAL A 721 22.88 15.77 -2.59
CA VAL A 721 22.41 14.98 -1.44
C VAL A 721 22.23 15.84 -0.19
N VAL A 722 23.21 16.69 0.13
CA VAL A 722 23.14 17.58 1.31
C VAL A 722 21.98 18.56 1.19
N ILE A 723 21.80 19.19 0.02
CA ILE A 723 20.68 20.10 -0.23
C ILE A 723 19.35 19.36 -0.11
N THR A 724 19.25 18.14 -0.63
CA THR A 724 18.04 17.31 -0.49
C THR A 724 17.71 17.03 0.98
N TRP A 725 18.69 16.65 1.81
CA TRP A 725 18.45 16.47 3.24
C TRP A 725 17.97 17.74 3.93
N LEU A 726 18.51 18.89 3.56
CA LEU A 726 18.05 20.18 4.08
C LEU A 726 16.63 20.52 3.62
N LEU A 727 16.30 20.25 2.35
CA LEU A 727 14.97 20.50 1.78
C LEU A 727 13.91 19.52 2.29
N ASN A 728 14.28 18.30 2.68
CA ASN A 728 13.34 17.35 3.26
C ASN A 728 12.66 17.87 4.54
N ILE A 729 13.33 18.72 5.32
CA ILE A 729 12.77 19.31 6.55
C ILE A 729 11.54 20.19 6.25
N PRO A 730 11.65 21.28 5.46
CA PRO A 730 10.49 22.09 5.13
C PRO A 730 9.45 21.32 4.28
N ILE A 731 9.89 20.38 3.42
CA ILE A 731 8.95 19.56 2.65
C ILE A 731 8.08 18.70 3.57
N THR A 732 8.68 18.03 4.56
CA THR A 732 7.95 17.23 5.55
C THR A 732 6.95 18.09 6.33
N LEU A 733 7.34 19.31 6.72
CA LEU A 733 6.45 20.25 7.42
C LEU A 733 5.27 20.70 6.54
N ILE A 734 5.53 21.00 5.26
CA ILE A 734 4.49 21.42 4.31
C ILE A 734 3.51 20.26 4.08
N VAL A 735 4.01 19.05 3.83
CA VAL A 735 3.16 17.87 3.62
C VAL A 735 2.29 17.63 4.85
N ARG A 736 2.86 17.69 6.06
CA ARG A 736 2.11 17.52 7.31
C ARG A 736 0.99 18.55 7.46
N HIS A 737 1.25 19.81 7.11
CA HIS A 737 0.25 20.88 7.24
C HIS A 737 -0.88 20.78 6.20
N PHE A 738 -0.54 20.56 4.92
CA PHE A 738 -1.53 20.54 3.85
C PHE A 738 -2.28 19.22 3.74
N ALA A 739 -1.58 18.10 3.87
CA ALA A 739 -2.18 16.78 3.71
C ALA A 739 -2.80 16.28 5.03
N LYS A 740 -2.40 16.84 6.19
CA LYS A 740 -2.74 16.32 7.53
C LYS A 740 -2.32 14.85 7.73
N ILE A 741 -1.26 14.44 7.03
CA ILE A 741 -0.72 13.08 7.04
C ILE A 741 0.72 13.14 7.56
N ASP A 742 1.11 12.20 8.44
CA ASP A 742 2.47 12.09 8.97
C ASP A 742 3.41 11.35 8.00
N ILE A 743 3.69 11.97 6.86
CA ILE A 743 4.64 11.46 5.85
C ILE A 743 6.02 12.10 6.07
N ALA A 744 7.02 11.28 6.40
CA ALA A 744 8.39 11.74 6.57
C ALA A 744 9.22 11.51 5.29
N ALA A 745 9.55 12.58 4.55
CA ALA A 745 10.41 12.48 3.38
C ALA A 745 11.86 12.18 3.81
N ARG A 746 12.36 10.99 3.48
CA ARG A 746 13.72 10.54 3.85
C ARG A 746 14.40 9.90 2.66
N LEU A 747 15.60 10.39 2.32
CA LEU A 747 16.44 9.80 1.28
C LEU A 747 17.23 8.62 1.87
N PRO A 748 17.02 7.37 1.40
CA PRO A 748 17.78 6.21 1.87
C PRO A 748 19.28 6.39 1.59
N PHE A 749 20.12 5.95 2.53
CA PHE A 749 21.58 6.09 2.40
C PHE A 749 22.14 5.40 1.14
N ALA A 750 21.58 4.24 0.78
CA ALA A 750 21.95 3.52 -0.44
C ALA A 750 21.63 4.33 -1.71
N ALA A 751 20.46 4.97 -1.77
CA ALA A 751 20.06 5.82 -2.88
C ALA A 751 20.95 7.07 -2.98
N ALA A 752 21.32 7.67 -1.83
CA ALA A 752 22.25 8.80 -1.80
C ALA A 752 23.62 8.46 -2.39
N LEU A 753 24.20 7.31 -2.01
CA LEU A 753 25.46 6.83 -2.59
C LEU A 753 25.36 6.56 -4.10
N LEU A 754 24.27 5.94 -4.53
CA LEU A 754 24.02 5.66 -5.94
C LEU A 754 23.89 6.94 -6.76
N LEU A 755 23.25 7.98 -6.24
CA LEU A 755 23.14 9.28 -6.90
C LEU A 755 24.49 9.99 -7.06
N VAL A 756 25.36 9.91 -6.05
CA VAL A 756 26.74 10.44 -6.16
C VAL A 756 27.51 9.69 -7.24
N ALA A 757 27.39 8.36 -7.30
CA ALA A 757 28.02 7.55 -8.33
C ALA A 757 27.51 7.91 -9.74
N ILE A 758 26.19 8.06 -9.91
CA ILE A 758 25.57 8.52 -11.17
C ILE A 758 26.10 9.89 -11.57
N SER A 759 26.22 10.82 -10.61
CA SER A 759 26.75 12.16 -10.87
C SER A 759 28.18 12.09 -11.44
N ILE A 760 29.06 11.31 -10.82
CA ILE A 760 30.44 11.10 -11.29
C ILE A 760 30.47 10.51 -12.71
N VAL A 761 29.62 9.52 -12.99
CA VAL A 761 29.56 8.90 -14.32
C VAL A 761 29.09 9.91 -15.37
N LEU A 762 28.04 10.68 -15.09
CA LEU A 762 27.52 11.68 -16.01
C LEU A 762 28.52 12.80 -16.28
N THR A 763 29.21 13.31 -15.25
CA THR A 763 30.24 14.35 -15.45
C THR A 763 31.46 13.83 -16.18
N LEU A 764 31.84 12.56 -15.94
CA LEU A 764 32.92 11.93 -16.69
C LEU A 764 32.56 11.83 -18.17
N ILE A 765 31.36 11.34 -18.51
CA ILE A 765 30.87 11.26 -19.89
C ILE A 765 30.90 12.64 -20.57
N ALA A 766 30.38 13.66 -19.90
CA ALA A 766 30.40 15.04 -20.39
C ALA A 766 31.84 15.59 -20.58
N GLY A 767 32.77 15.16 -19.73
CA GLY A 767 34.18 15.56 -19.76
C GLY A 767 35.03 14.93 -20.86
N ILE A 768 34.62 13.79 -21.43
CA ILE A 768 35.43 13.05 -22.41
C ILE A 768 35.77 13.90 -23.64
N ILE A 769 34.80 14.68 -24.15
CA ILE A 769 35.00 15.52 -25.34
C ILE A 769 35.99 16.67 -25.05
N PRO A 770 35.78 17.53 -24.02
CA PRO A 770 36.75 18.56 -23.63
C PRO A 770 38.15 18.01 -23.33
N SER A 771 38.26 16.92 -22.57
CA SER A 771 39.56 16.32 -22.22
C SER A 771 40.33 15.84 -23.46
N ARG A 772 39.62 15.28 -24.45
CA ARG A 772 40.21 14.92 -25.74
C ARG A 772 40.63 16.14 -26.55
N MET A 773 39.86 17.24 -26.50
CA MET A 773 40.24 18.50 -27.14
C MET A 773 41.52 19.07 -26.53
N ALA A 774 41.64 19.07 -25.20
CA ALA A 774 42.83 19.52 -24.47
C ALA A 774 44.08 18.72 -24.88
N ALA A 775 43.97 17.39 -24.87
CA ALA A 775 45.07 16.48 -25.21
C ALA A 775 45.59 16.62 -26.65
N LYS A 776 44.75 17.13 -27.58
CA LYS A 776 45.11 17.32 -28.99
C LYS A 776 45.72 18.70 -29.29
N LYS A 777 45.76 19.64 -28.34
CA LYS A 777 46.38 20.97 -28.54
C LYS A 777 47.88 20.83 -28.80
N ASP A 778 48.37 21.53 -29.82
CA ASP A 778 49.80 21.56 -30.16
C ASP A 778 50.55 22.45 -29.15
N PRO A 779 51.60 21.96 -28.48
CA PRO A 779 52.37 22.73 -27.50
C PRO A 779 52.98 24.01 -28.10
N VAL A 780 53.37 24.01 -29.37
CA VAL A 780 53.96 25.19 -30.03
C VAL A 780 52.91 26.27 -30.24
N ILE A 781 51.70 25.90 -30.65
CA ILE A 781 50.58 26.84 -30.85
C ILE A 781 50.07 27.34 -29.49
N ALA A 782 50.03 26.46 -28.49
CA ALA A 782 49.56 26.77 -27.14
C ALA A 782 50.47 27.75 -26.38
N LEU A 783 51.78 27.74 -26.66
CA LEU A 783 52.75 28.67 -26.08
C LEU A 783 52.86 29.99 -26.86
N ARG A 784 52.39 30.02 -28.12
CA ARG A 784 52.45 31.19 -29.01
C ARG A 784 51.19 32.08 -28.95
N SER A 785 50.09 31.59 -28.40
CA SER A 785 48.87 32.40 -28.23
C SER A 785 49.14 33.53 -27.23
N GLU A 786 48.99 34.79 -27.67
CA GLU A 786 49.03 36.00 -26.82
C GLU A 786 48.07 35.91 -25.64
#